data_AF-A0A832DYY8-F1
#
_entry.id   AF-A0A832DYY8-F1
#
_cell.length_a   1.000
_cell.length_b   1.000
_cell.length_c   1.000
_cell.angle_alpha   90.00
_cell.angle_beta   90.00
_cell.angle_gamma   90.00
#
_symmetry.space_group_name_H-M   'P 1'
#
loop_
_entity.id
_entity.type
_entity.pdbx_description
1 polymer ?
#
loop_
_entity_poly.entity_id
_entity_poly.type
_entity_poly.pdbx_seq_one_letter_code
_entity_poly.pdbx_strand_id
1 'polypeptide(L)'
;MSETLSSQHTQSFPLFLEQAGISLVVSTYQAGKLILLRADDKILNTHFVDMQKPMGMALQEPKLAIGTGIQVVNYYNMVDVAPKVEPVNKHTSCYLPRQVHMTGDIDIHEMAFADDHELWLINTRMSCLCTLSSEHSFIPRWHPSFVSGYDLFDRCHLNGLAMRRGKPAFVSALGETDSPGGWRENKASGGLLIEIESNRVIARGLSMPHSPRWYQDKLWVLESGAGTLAFVDAETGEIDTVIELPGFTRGLEFVGRYALIGLSQVRETAVFAGLPLTERCQDRQCGVWIVDIEEREIAGFVVFSGDVQEVFSVLVLPSSFPAILSMDNPLLRSSYSLPEAALKQCHEPDPAYSLLEQATLLHRQQQYDSAIKTYQQYLKEHPDHMVACYQLGVAYADYEDWQNAVETLKKVVARDPNHAEAWNSLGHAWAGLFEWQQALESYQQAIVLDQQYATAHFNRSLILLRQGHYPEGWKEYEWRWKMPSFTPFKCPQPQWHGENIHDKTILVHTEQGNGDAIQFARFLSLLSARCKRLIVVCPEQLRLFFKTISGVDEVRLPGSIPGDSFDVYSPIMSLPGIMNISLDNLPSEIPYWSIPAEVVVPDLGRSNKYRIGLVWAGSPDQKINHHRSIDLTTMLSLTEIAGLEFYSFQMPLTTLEKEQLENYPITCLEQELVSYAHTGALIQQMDLIISVCTSVAHVSASLGKPTWILLSTYADWRWLEDRDDSPWYPGVRLFRQRKTKDWSAVLNQVRAALERYAAE
;
A
#
# COMPACT_ATOMS: atom_id res chain seq x y z
N MET A 1 13.46 -5.01 -4.01
CA MET A 1 12.03 -5.37 -4.06
C MET A 1 11.85 -6.44 -3.00
N SER A 2 11.06 -6.22 -1.95
CA SER A 2 10.69 -7.33 -1.05
C SER A 2 9.78 -8.26 -1.85
N GLU A 3 10.03 -9.57 -1.81
CA GLU A 3 9.09 -10.53 -2.38
C GLU A 3 7.73 -10.36 -1.70
N THR A 4 6.65 -10.47 -2.48
CA THR A 4 5.29 -10.44 -1.92
C THR A 4 5.12 -11.62 -0.96
N LEU A 5 4.86 -11.33 0.31
CA LEU A 5 4.57 -12.37 1.31
C LEU A 5 3.40 -13.22 0.85
N SER A 6 3.57 -14.54 0.81
CA SER A 6 2.49 -15.48 0.48
C SER A 6 2.61 -16.78 1.27
N SER A 7 1.62 -17.65 1.13
CA SER A 7 1.57 -18.93 1.84
C SER A 7 0.94 -20.02 0.98
N GLN A 8 1.39 -21.27 1.16
CA GLN A 8 0.81 -22.47 0.55
C GLN A 8 0.36 -23.41 1.67
N HIS A 9 -0.79 -24.10 1.52
CA HIS A 9 -1.34 -24.92 2.59
C HIS A 9 -1.98 -26.21 2.07
N THR A 10 -2.13 -27.20 2.96
CA THR A 10 -2.96 -28.38 2.69
C THR A 10 -4.43 -28.03 2.68
N GLN A 11 -5.27 -28.79 1.95
CA GLN A 11 -6.72 -28.59 1.96
C GLN A 11 -7.35 -28.81 3.34
N SER A 12 -6.74 -29.65 4.19
CA SER A 12 -7.19 -29.94 5.54
C SER A 12 -7.04 -28.76 6.51
N PHE A 13 -6.10 -27.84 6.27
CA PHE A 13 -5.76 -26.78 7.21
C PHE A 13 -6.91 -25.77 7.45
N PRO A 14 -7.48 -25.10 6.43
CA PRO A 14 -8.60 -24.18 6.66
C PRO A 14 -9.86 -24.90 7.16
N LEU A 15 -10.10 -26.16 6.74
CA LEU A 15 -11.22 -26.97 7.23
C LEU A 15 -11.10 -27.25 8.72
N PHE A 16 -9.88 -27.53 9.21
CA PHE A 16 -9.63 -27.71 10.64
C PHE A 16 -9.98 -26.46 11.44
N LEU A 17 -9.51 -25.27 10.99
CA LEU A 17 -9.81 -24.01 11.66
C LEU A 17 -11.32 -23.72 11.69
N GLU A 18 -12.01 -23.94 10.58
CA GLU A 18 -13.47 -23.77 10.46
C GLU A 18 -14.23 -24.70 11.41
N GLN A 19 -13.90 -26.01 11.42
CA GLN A 19 -14.56 -27.00 12.27
C GLN A 19 -14.30 -26.76 13.75
N ALA A 20 -13.10 -26.32 14.12
CA ALA A 20 -12.77 -25.98 15.49
C ALA A 20 -13.32 -24.62 15.91
N GLY A 21 -13.76 -23.76 14.97
CA GLY A 21 -14.26 -22.42 15.26
C GLY A 21 -13.18 -21.45 15.74
N ILE A 22 -11.92 -21.66 15.30
CA ILE A 22 -10.75 -20.93 15.77
C ILE A 22 -10.00 -20.24 14.64
N SER A 23 -9.05 -19.39 15.00
CA SER A 23 -8.02 -18.84 14.12
C SER A 23 -6.66 -18.91 14.82
N LEU A 24 -5.58 -18.77 14.06
CA LEU A 24 -4.23 -18.72 14.62
C LEU A 24 -3.62 -17.33 14.46
N VAL A 25 -2.87 -16.92 15.48
CA VAL A 25 -1.94 -15.79 15.41
C VAL A 25 -0.54 -16.38 15.44
N VAL A 26 0.30 -15.93 14.52
CA VAL A 26 1.71 -16.31 14.44
C VAL A 26 2.57 -15.06 14.54
N SER A 27 3.53 -15.04 15.45
CA SER A 27 4.48 -13.92 15.56
C SER A 27 5.76 -14.19 14.78
N THR A 28 6.24 -13.17 14.07
CA THR A 28 7.46 -13.23 13.24
C THR A 28 8.34 -12.02 13.52
N TYR A 29 9.34 -12.19 14.39
CA TYR A 29 10.10 -11.05 14.89
C TYR A 29 11.02 -10.42 13.83
N GLN A 30 11.61 -11.23 12.93
CA GLN A 30 12.49 -10.72 11.85
C GLN A 30 11.71 -10.00 10.75
N ALA A 31 10.58 -10.57 10.33
CA ALA A 31 9.72 -9.95 9.32
C ALA A 31 8.93 -8.75 9.88
N GLY A 32 8.84 -8.61 11.20
CA GLY A 32 8.10 -7.54 11.85
C GLY A 32 6.59 -7.65 11.58
N LYS A 33 6.05 -8.87 11.58
CA LYS A 33 4.64 -9.14 11.31
C LYS A 33 4.02 -10.05 12.36
N LEU A 34 2.75 -9.80 12.68
CA LEU A 34 1.82 -10.84 13.12
C LEU A 34 1.10 -11.39 11.89
N ILE A 35 0.87 -12.70 11.86
CA ILE A 35 0.15 -13.38 10.79
C ILE A 35 -1.12 -13.99 11.38
N LEU A 36 -2.27 -13.57 10.87
CA LEU A 36 -3.56 -14.16 11.15
C LEU A 36 -3.88 -15.23 10.10
N LEU A 37 -4.09 -16.46 10.55
CA LEU A 37 -4.54 -17.58 9.74
C LEU A 37 -5.99 -17.87 10.06
N ARG A 38 -6.88 -17.64 9.08
CA ARG A 38 -8.33 -17.67 9.25
C ARG A 38 -8.98 -18.48 8.14
N ALA A 39 -10.04 -19.21 8.44
CA ALA A 39 -10.83 -19.86 7.39
C ALA A 39 -11.80 -18.84 6.76
N ASP A 40 -11.88 -18.83 5.43
CA ASP A 40 -12.75 -17.96 4.64
C ASP A 40 -13.39 -18.79 3.53
N ASP A 41 -14.59 -19.31 3.76
CA ASP A 41 -15.32 -20.21 2.84
C ASP A 41 -14.45 -21.36 2.29
N LYS A 42 -13.75 -22.07 3.19
CA LYS A 42 -12.82 -23.19 2.92
C LYS A 42 -11.48 -22.82 2.28
N ILE A 43 -11.20 -21.53 2.06
CA ILE A 43 -9.89 -21.03 1.66
C ILE A 43 -9.18 -20.48 2.90
N LEU A 44 -7.85 -20.61 2.96
CA LEU A 44 -7.07 -19.99 4.03
C LEU A 44 -6.86 -18.51 3.72
N ASN A 45 -7.39 -17.64 4.58
CA ASN A 45 -7.04 -16.23 4.60
C ASN A 45 -5.79 -16.04 5.48
N THR A 46 -4.69 -15.60 4.85
CA THR A 46 -3.45 -15.23 5.52
C THR A 46 -3.32 -13.72 5.54
N HIS A 47 -3.52 -13.10 6.71
CA HIS A 47 -3.50 -11.66 6.86
C HIS A 47 -2.33 -11.19 7.73
N PHE A 48 -1.60 -10.19 7.25
CA PHE A 48 -0.40 -9.67 7.90
C PHE A 48 -0.71 -8.35 8.61
N VAL A 49 -0.29 -8.24 9.87
CA VAL A 49 -0.37 -7.02 10.68
C VAL A 49 1.03 -6.56 11.03
N ASP A 50 1.35 -5.31 10.73
CA ASP A 50 2.65 -4.72 11.02
C ASP A 50 2.84 -4.55 12.53
N MET A 51 3.93 -5.12 13.05
CA MET A 51 4.31 -4.98 14.45
C MET A 51 5.83 -5.09 14.58
N GLN A 52 6.46 -4.20 15.34
CA GLN A 52 7.91 -4.25 15.51
C GLN A 52 8.31 -5.43 16.41
N LYS A 53 9.09 -6.37 15.84
CA LYS A 53 9.68 -7.52 16.56
C LYS A 53 8.69 -8.26 17.48
N PRO A 54 7.51 -8.72 17.01
CA PRO A 54 6.57 -9.48 17.83
C PRO A 54 7.18 -10.83 18.21
N MET A 55 7.07 -11.20 19.48
CA MET A 55 7.71 -12.38 20.08
C MET A 55 6.67 -13.23 20.83
N GLY A 56 6.85 -13.47 22.14
CA GLY A 56 5.91 -14.25 22.95
C GLY A 56 4.50 -13.63 22.98
N MET A 57 3.47 -14.48 23.02
CA MET A 57 2.07 -14.08 23.07
C MET A 57 1.32 -14.87 24.14
N ALA A 58 0.34 -14.25 24.79
CA ALA A 58 -0.51 -14.90 25.80
C ALA A 58 -1.96 -14.47 25.66
N LEU A 59 -2.89 -15.42 25.78
CA LEU A 59 -4.32 -15.16 25.74
C LEU A 59 -4.98 -15.48 27.09
N GLN A 60 -5.82 -14.57 27.56
CA GLN A 60 -6.82 -14.82 28.59
C GLN A 60 -8.02 -13.94 28.27
N GLU A 61 -8.99 -14.49 27.55
CA GLU A 61 -10.15 -13.74 27.04
C GLU A 61 -10.77 -12.82 28.12
N PRO A 62 -11.06 -11.55 27.79
CA PRO A 62 -10.99 -10.92 26.47
C PRO A 62 -9.61 -10.33 26.10
N LYS A 63 -8.56 -10.64 26.88
CA LYS A 63 -7.25 -9.98 26.79
C LYS A 63 -6.23 -10.82 26.03
N LEU A 64 -5.57 -10.19 25.07
CA LEU A 64 -4.44 -10.75 24.32
C LEU A 64 -3.20 -9.90 24.62
N ALA A 65 -2.14 -10.49 25.16
CA ALA A 65 -0.87 -9.82 25.38
C ALA A 65 0.14 -10.26 24.31
N ILE A 66 0.89 -9.29 23.77
CA ILE A 66 1.95 -9.55 22.78
C ILE A 66 3.21 -8.84 23.25
N GLY A 67 4.26 -9.61 23.48
CA GLY A 67 5.61 -9.12 23.73
C GLY A 67 6.26 -8.66 22.43
N THR A 68 6.96 -7.54 22.48
CA THR A 68 7.71 -6.99 21.35
C THR A 68 9.14 -6.67 21.79
N GLY A 69 9.93 -6.03 20.92
CA GLY A 69 11.33 -5.72 21.23
C GLY A 69 11.57 -4.93 22.52
N ILE A 70 10.68 -4.01 22.90
CA ILE A 70 10.86 -3.17 24.11
C ILE A 70 9.60 -2.96 24.95
N GLN A 71 8.48 -3.56 24.54
CA GLN A 71 7.17 -3.31 25.15
C GLN A 71 6.29 -4.56 25.14
N VAL A 72 5.33 -4.61 26.05
CA VAL A 72 4.19 -5.53 25.99
C VAL A 72 2.95 -4.73 25.61
N VAL A 73 2.27 -5.14 24.55
CA VAL A 73 1.02 -4.55 24.09
C VAL A 73 -0.14 -5.45 24.51
N ASN A 74 -1.05 -4.90 25.33
CA ASN A 74 -2.28 -5.55 25.73
C ASN A 74 -3.43 -5.11 24.83
N TYR A 75 -3.97 -6.09 24.11
CA TYR A 75 -5.16 -5.99 23.29
C TYR A 75 -6.39 -6.47 24.07
N TYR A 76 -7.53 -5.90 23.74
CA TYR A 76 -8.83 -6.33 24.24
C TYR A 76 -9.77 -6.62 23.08
N ASN A 77 -10.43 -7.77 23.13
CA ASN A 77 -11.48 -8.15 22.20
C ASN A 77 -12.74 -7.30 22.42
N MET A 78 -13.09 -6.46 21.45
CA MET A 78 -14.30 -5.65 21.41
C MET A 78 -15.14 -6.07 20.21
N VAL A 79 -16.04 -7.03 20.44
CA VAL A 79 -16.87 -7.64 19.40
C VAL A 79 -17.70 -6.60 18.63
N ASP A 80 -18.20 -5.55 19.30
CA ASP A 80 -19.01 -4.50 18.66
C ASP A 80 -18.24 -3.63 17.66
N VAL A 81 -16.91 -3.69 17.67
CA VAL A 81 -16.06 -3.00 16.68
C VAL A 81 -15.88 -3.87 15.43
N ALA A 82 -15.97 -5.20 15.55
CA ALA A 82 -15.69 -6.13 14.46
C ALA A 82 -16.50 -5.85 13.17
N PRO A 83 -17.81 -5.50 13.22
CA PRO A 83 -18.57 -5.15 12.03
C PRO A 83 -18.04 -3.91 11.28
N LYS A 84 -17.31 -3.02 11.96
CA LYS A 84 -16.76 -1.77 11.39
C LYS A 84 -15.39 -1.95 10.75
N VAL A 85 -14.74 -3.09 10.96
CA VAL A 85 -13.41 -3.36 10.40
C VAL A 85 -13.58 -3.81 8.96
N GLU A 86 -12.81 -3.23 8.04
CA GLU A 86 -12.85 -3.66 6.65
C GLU A 86 -12.29 -5.10 6.48
N PRO A 87 -12.91 -5.96 5.67
CA PRO A 87 -14.20 -5.75 5.01
C PRO A 87 -15.38 -5.72 6.01
N VAL A 88 -16.21 -4.67 5.91
CA VAL A 88 -17.34 -4.43 6.83
C VAL A 88 -18.22 -5.66 6.99
N ASN A 89 -18.66 -5.94 8.21
CA ASN A 89 -19.51 -7.07 8.60
C ASN A 89 -18.92 -8.48 8.37
N LYS A 90 -17.61 -8.61 8.14
CA LYS A 90 -16.96 -9.92 7.99
C LYS A 90 -16.33 -10.48 9.26
N HIS A 91 -15.77 -9.62 10.11
CA HIS A 91 -14.99 -10.05 11.27
C HIS A 91 -15.89 -10.48 12.43
N THR A 92 -15.53 -11.58 13.10
CA THR A 92 -16.29 -12.11 14.24
C THR A 92 -15.77 -11.61 15.60
N SER A 93 -14.57 -11.04 15.63
CA SER A 93 -13.99 -10.39 16.80
C SER A 93 -12.99 -9.32 16.37
N CYS A 94 -12.66 -8.39 17.28
CA CYS A 94 -11.73 -7.31 16.99
C CYS A 94 -10.90 -6.96 18.23
N TYR A 95 -9.59 -7.17 18.14
CA TYR A 95 -8.63 -6.91 19.19
C TYR A 95 -8.06 -5.50 19.02
N LEU A 96 -8.40 -4.62 19.97
CA LEU A 96 -7.91 -3.24 20.00
C LEU A 96 -6.81 -3.11 21.06
N PRO A 97 -5.68 -2.45 20.76
CA PRO A 97 -4.69 -2.14 21.78
C PRO A 97 -5.27 -1.17 22.81
N ARG A 98 -5.09 -1.47 24.10
CA ARG A 98 -5.61 -0.66 25.23
C ARG A 98 -4.56 -0.24 26.24
N GLN A 99 -3.48 -1.01 26.36
CA GLN A 99 -2.40 -0.69 27.27
C GLN A 99 -1.08 -1.11 26.63
N VAL A 100 -0.09 -0.25 26.75
CA VAL A 100 1.29 -0.55 26.35
C VAL A 100 2.16 -0.37 27.57
N HIS A 101 2.95 -1.38 27.90
CA HIS A 101 3.88 -1.37 29.01
C HIS A 101 5.32 -1.41 28.49
N MET A 102 6.18 -0.51 28.98
CA MET A 102 7.59 -0.44 28.58
C MET A 102 8.45 -1.39 29.43
N THR A 103 8.97 -2.44 28.82
CA THR A 103 9.86 -3.41 29.48
C THR A 103 11.34 -3.11 29.27
N GLY A 104 11.68 -2.37 28.20
CA GLY A 104 13.02 -2.41 27.64
C GLY A 104 13.30 -3.73 26.92
N ASP A 105 14.52 -3.86 26.38
CA ASP A 105 14.95 -5.03 25.61
C ASP A 105 15.33 -6.18 26.55
N ILE A 106 14.32 -6.94 26.95
CA ILE A 106 14.44 -8.12 27.83
C ILE A 106 14.27 -9.44 27.07
N ASP A 107 14.05 -9.35 25.75
CA ASP A 107 13.91 -10.48 24.83
C ASP A 107 12.86 -11.50 25.30
N ILE A 108 11.58 -11.10 25.24
CA ILE A 108 10.46 -11.85 25.82
C ILE A 108 10.15 -13.11 25.00
N HIS A 109 10.68 -14.26 25.42
CA HIS A 109 10.56 -15.50 24.65
C HIS A 109 9.23 -16.24 24.82
N GLU A 110 8.66 -16.22 26.03
CA GLU A 110 7.37 -16.85 26.30
C GLU A 110 6.63 -16.05 27.37
N MET A 111 5.32 -16.10 27.32
CA MET A 111 4.46 -15.44 28.30
C MET A 111 3.18 -16.24 28.52
N ALA A 112 2.60 -16.12 29.72
CA ALA A 112 1.31 -16.73 30.05
C ALA A 112 0.61 -15.97 31.16
N PHE A 113 -0.71 -15.95 31.13
CA PHE A 113 -1.52 -15.46 32.24
C PHE A 113 -1.70 -16.55 33.30
N ALA A 114 -1.56 -16.18 34.56
CA ALA A 114 -1.99 -17.00 35.68
C ALA A 114 -3.50 -16.83 35.96
N ASP A 115 -4.07 -17.70 36.80
CA ASP A 115 -5.51 -17.66 37.17
C ASP A 115 -5.92 -16.36 37.87
N ASP A 116 -4.96 -15.67 38.50
CA ASP A 116 -5.15 -14.35 39.13
C ASP A 116 -5.03 -13.18 38.13
N HIS A 117 -4.95 -13.49 36.83
CA HIS A 117 -4.78 -12.54 35.72
C HIS A 117 -3.41 -11.82 35.69
N GLU A 118 -2.45 -12.22 36.53
CA GLU A 118 -1.08 -11.71 36.45
C GLU A 118 -0.38 -12.28 35.19
N LEU A 119 0.23 -11.40 34.40
CA LEU A 119 1.00 -11.80 33.21
C LEU A 119 2.44 -12.14 33.62
N TRP A 120 2.82 -13.39 33.39
CA TRP A 120 4.17 -13.91 33.61
C TRP A 120 4.95 -13.95 32.30
N LEU A 121 6.22 -13.57 32.36
CA LEU A 121 7.11 -13.39 31.21
C LEU A 121 8.42 -14.11 31.46
N ILE A 122 8.95 -14.75 30.42
CA ILE A 122 10.36 -15.13 30.34
C ILE A 122 11.16 -13.88 29.94
N ASN A 123 12.04 -13.44 30.82
CA ASN A 123 13.07 -12.45 30.52
C ASN A 123 14.37 -13.20 30.25
N THR A 124 14.65 -13.45 28.97
CA THR A 124 15.78 -14.28 28.55
C THR A 124 17.11 -13.58 28.83
N ARG A 125 17.19 -12.26 28.61
CA ARG A 125 18.42 -11.50 28.88
C ARG A 125 18.87 -11.60 30.33
N MET A 126 17.92 -11.51 31.27
CA MET A 126 18.17 -11.64 32.71
C MET A 126 18.02 -13.07 33.24
N SER A 127 17.76 -14.05 32.37
CA SER A 127 17.64 -15.46 32.73
C SER A 127 16.64 -15.70 33.87
N CYS A 128 15.49 -15.01 33.84
CA CYS A 128 14.51 -15.05 34.93
C CYS A 128 13.06 -15.04 34.43
N LEU A 129 12.15 -15.53 35.27
CA LEU A 129 10.73 -15.25 35.19
C LEU A 129 10.43 -13.93 35.89
N CYS A 130 9.61 -13.09 35.26
CA CYS A 130 9.18 -11.81 35.82
C CYS A 130 7.70 -11.51 35.55
N THR A 131 7.17 -10.51 36.24
CA THR A 131 5.84 -9.94 35.99
C THR A 131 5.94 -8.44 35.73
N LEU A 132 4.88 -7.86 35.18
CA LEU A 132 4.84 -6.41 34.89
C LEU A 132 4.62 -5.59 36.17
N SER A 133 5.08 -4.34 36.17
CA SER A 133 4.90 -3.39 37.28
C SER A 133 4.48 -2.02 36.77
N SER A 134 3.67 -1.29 37.52
CA SER A 134 3.36 0.10 37.19
C SER A 134 4.51 1.07 37.51
N GLU A 135 5.44 0.67 38.37
CA GLU A 135 6.56 1.51 38.84
C GLU A 135 7.92 1.11 38.24
N HIS A 136 8.03 -0.13 37.78
CA HIS A 136 9.26 -0.70 37.22
C HIS A 136 8.99 -1.31 35.85
N SER A 137 10.04 -1.48 35.03
CA SER A 137 9.92 -2.17 33.75
C SER A 137 9.37 -3.60 33.90
N PHE A 138 9.76 -4.30 34.97
CA PHE A 138 9.27 -5.62 35.38
C PHE A 138 9.76 -5.91 36.82
N ILE A 139 9.20 -6.95 37.45
CA ILE A 139 9.64 -7.47 38.75
C ILE A 139 10.09 -8.92 38.54
N PRO A 140 11.40 -9.23 38.69
CA PRO A 140 11.86 -10.62 38.73
C PRO A 140 11.21 -11.39 39.87
N ARG A 141 10.72 -12.60 39.59
CA ARG A 141 10.01 -13.46 40.55
C ARG A 141 10.74 -14.77 40.80
N TRP A 142 11.48 -15.26 39.81
CA TRP A 142 12.23 -16.51 39.91
C TRP A 142 13.37 -16.55 38.88
N HIS A 143 14.48 -17.19 39.21
CA HIS A 143 15.52 -17.57 38.25
C HIS A 143 16.05 -18.97 38.63
N PRO A 144 16.69 -19.71 37.71
CA PRO A 144 17.28 -21.00 38.03
C PRO A 144 18.33 -20.86 39.15
N SER A 145 18.38 -21.86 40.05
CA SER A 145 19.29 -21.86 41.21
C SER A 145 20.79 -21.78 40.86
N PHE A 146 21.17 -22.20 39.65
CA PHE A 146 22.55 -22.10 39.17
C PHE A 146 22.93 -20.72 38.64
N VAL A 147 21.97 -19.82 38.37
CA VAL A 147 22.24 -18.44 37.95
C VAL A 147 22.48 -17.60 39.21
N SER A 148 23.69 -17.05 39.36
CA SER A 148 24.08 -16.37 40.61
C SER A 148 23.56 -14.94 40.75
N GLY A 149 23.09 -14.31 39.66
CA GLY A 149 22.52 -12.97 39.69
C GLY A 149 21.97 -12.49 38.34
N TYR A 150 21.29 -11.34 38.36
CA TYR A 150 20.70 -10.72 37.18
C TYR A 150 21.71 -9.86 36.42
N ASP A 151 21.82 -10.05 35.11
CA ASP A 151 22.49 -9.15 34.17
C ASP A 151 21.80 -9.21 32.80
N LEU A 152 22.36 -8.59 31.76
CA LEU A 152 21.74 -8.55 30.42
C LEU A 152 22.37 -9.53 29.42
N PHE A 153 23.15 -10.50 29.90
CA PHE A 153 24.05 -11.27 29.04
C PHE A 153 23.57 -12.69 28.71
N ASP A 154 22.28 -13.00 28.95
CA ASP A 154 21.65 -14.24 28.52
C ASP A 154 22.48 -15.48 28.88
N ARG A 155 22.52 -15.79 30.18
CA ARG A 155 23.46 -16.78 30.73
C ARG A 155 23.06 -18.20 30.36
N CYS A 156 21.79 -18.54 30.52
CA CYS A 156 21.27 -19.89 30.29
C CYS A 156 20.29 -20.01 29.12
N HIS A 157 19.89 -18.88 28.53
CA HIS A 157 18.81 -18.80 27.56
C HIS A 157 17.54 -19.46 28.06
N LEU A 158 16.98 -18.87 29.12
CA LEU A 158 15.66 -19.21 29.60
C LEU A 158 14.66 -18.90 28.47
N ASN A 159 13.91 -19.91 28.04
CA ASN A 159 13.27 -19.89 26.72
C ASN A 159 11.76 -20.05 26.82
N GLY A 160 11.29 -21.14 27.44
CA GLY A 160 9.88 -21.48 27.50
C GLY A 160 9.30 -21.49 28.91
N LEU A 161 7.98 -21.36 29.00
CA LEU A 161 7.17 -21.39 30.22
C LEU A 161 5.95 -22.31 30.02
N ALA A 162 5.71 -23.20 30.99
CA ALA A 162 4.50 -24.01 31.07
C ALA A 162 3.75 -23.72 32.38
N MET A 163 2.44 -23.56 32.25
CA MET A 163 1.52 -23.37 33.37
C MET A 163 0.93 -24.71 33.80
N ARG A 164 0.81 -24.97 35.11
CA ARG A 164 0.06 -26.11 35.66
C ARG A 164 -0.88 -25.60 36.74
N ARG A 165 -2.18 -25.93 36.62
CA ARG A 165 -3.23 -25.46 37.55
C ARG A 165 -3.18 -23.93 37.74
N GLY A 166 -3.10 -23.20 36.62
CA GLY A 166 -3.17 -21.74 36.61
C GLY A 166 -1.93 -21.00 37.09
N LYS A 167 -0.80 -21.68 37.33
CA LYS A 167 0.43 -21.09 37.86
C LYS A 167 1.65 -21.49 37.03
N PRO A 168 2.70 -20.64 36.98
CA PRO A 168 4.00 -21.04 36.43
C PRO A 168 4.48 -22.32 37.12
N ALA A 169 4.74 -23.37 36.35
CA ALA A 169 5.15 -24.66 36.90
C ALA A 169 6.48 -25.16 36.33
N PHE A 170 6.70 -24.99 35.03
CA PHE A 170 7.91 -25.48 34.37
C PHE A 170 8.50 -24.44 33.43
N VAL A 171 9.81 -24.47 33.25
CA VAL A 171 10.53 -23.66 32.27
C VAL A 171 11.50 -24.51 31.48
N SER A 172 11.85 -24.07 30.27
CA SER A 172 12.98 -24.61 29.51
C SER A 172 14.13 -23.61 29.46
N ALA A 173 15.36 -24.13 29.45
CA ALA A 173 16.58 -23.36 29.21
C ALA A 173 17.49 -24.11 28.23
N LEU A 174 18.35 -23.40 27.50
CA LEU A 174 19.26 -24.04 26.53
C LEU A 174 20.57 -24.53 27.14
N GLY A 175 20.89 -24.13 28.37
CA GLY A 175 22.08 -24.60 29.07
C GLY A 175 22.03 -24.39 30.59
N GLU A 176 22.54 -25.37 31.34
CA GLU A 176 22.75 -25.26 32.79
C GLU A 176 24.07 -24.50 33.04
N THR A 177 24.04 -23.18 32.84
CA THR A 177 25.23 -22.33 32.88
C THR A 177 24.95 -20.96 33.48
N ASP A 178 25.98 -20.39 34.09
CA ASP A 178 26.01 -19.06 34.70
C ASP A 178 27.12 -18.21 34.10
N SER A 179 27.40 -18.39 32.81
CA SER A 179 28.36 -17.55 32.08
C SER A 179 27.63 -16.79 30.97
N PRO A 180 27.97 -15.52 30.70
CA PRO A 180 27.45 -14.75 29.56
C PRO A 180 27.41 -15.59 28.27
N GLY A 181 26.20 -15.90 27.79
CA GLY A 181 26.00 -16.67 26.57
C GLY A 181 26.51 -18.12 26.58
N GLY A 182 26.79 -18.70 27.75
CA GLY A 182 27.48 -20.00 27.89
C GLY A 182 26.72 -21.20 27.31
N TRP A 183 25.41 -21.05 27.10
CA TRP A 183 24.56 -22.08 26.49
C TRP A 183 24.93 -22.40 25.03
N ARG A 184 25.61 -21.49 24.32
CA ARG A 184 25.92 -21.62 22.88
C ARG A 184 26.85 -22.78 22.54
N GLU A 185 27.75 -23.14 23.46
CA GLU A 185 28.72 -24.22 23.24
C GLU A 185 28.04 -25.60 23.20
N ASN A 186 27.07 -25.82 24.09
CA ASN A 186 26.38 -27.10 24.24
C ASN A 186 24.93 -27.08 23.72
N LYS A 187 24.52 -26.10 22.92
CA LYS A 187 23.14 -25.92 22.41
C LYS A 187 22.47 -27.17 21.81
N ALA A 188 23.24 -28.12 21.27
CA ALA A 188 22.72 -29.34 20.66
C ALA A 188 22.17 -30.35 21.68
N SER A 189 22.64 -30.33 22.93
CA SER A 189 22.29 -31.30 23.98
C SER A 189 22.36 -30.75 25.41
N GLY A 190 22.57 -29.45 25.58
CA GLY A 190 22.71 -28.79 26.88
C GLY A 190 21.38 -28.34 27.49
N GLY A 191 20.29 -28.48 26.73
CA GLY A 191 18.98 -28.01 27.13
C GLY A 191 18.39 -28.79 28.29
N LEU A 192 17.56 -28.11 29.07
CA LEU A 192 16.94 -28.65 30.27
C LEU A 192 15.50 -28.16 30.46
N LEU A 193 14.73 -28.96 31.21
CA LEU A 193 13.43 -28.59 31.77
C LEU A 193 13.54 -28.51 33.29
N ILE A 194 13.00 -27.44 33.88
CA ILE A 194 13.09 -27.16 35.32
C ILE A 194 11.70 -27.01 35.90
N GLU A 195 11.44 -27.67 37.02
CA GLU A 195 10.28 -27.43 37.88
C GLU A 195 10.54 -26.22 38.78
N ILE A 196 9.70 -25.19 38.69
CA ILE A 196 9.93 -23.89 39.33
C ILE A 196 9.89 -24.00 40.85
N GLU A 197 8.88 -24.67 41.40
CA GLU A 197 8.62 -24.74 42.84
C GLU A 197 9.76 -25.42 43.61
N SER A 198 10.28 -26.52 43.08
CA SER A 198 11.33 -27.32 43.70
C SER A 198 12.75 -26.96 43.21
N ASN A 199 12.87 -26.14 42.15
CA ASN A 199 14.10 -25.93 41.39
C ASN A 199 14.73 -27.23 40.83
N ARG A 200 13.95 -28.31 40.72
CA ARG A 200 14.43 -29.61 40.24
C ARG A 200 14.53 -29.58 38.71
N VAL A 201 15.69 -29.97 38.18
CA VAL A 201 15.86 -30.26 36.75
C VAL A 201 15.21 -31.61 36.45
N ILE A 202 14.14 -31.59 35.65
CA ILE A 202 13.33 -32.77 35.28
C ILE A 202 14.03 -33.56 34.19
N ALA A 203 14.51 -32.87 33.15
CA ALA A 203 15.18 -33.48 32.01
C ALA A 203 16.39 -32.65 31.61
N ARG A 204 17.41 -33.34 31.09
CA ARG A 204 18.64 -32.79 30.49
C ARG A 204 18.84 -33.45 29.13
N GLY A 205 19.76 -32.92 28.32
CA GLY A 205 20.08 -33.54 27.02
C GLY A 205 19.24 -32.99 25.87
N LEU A 206 18.29 -32.08 26.14
CA LEU A 206 17.34 -31.61 25.14
C LEU A 206 18.03 -30.70 24.12
N SER A 207 17.66 -30.83 22.85
CA SER A 207 18.20 -29.99 21.77
C SER A 207 17.39 -28.70 21.62
N MET A 208 17.94 -27.60 22.14
CA MET A 208 17.30 -26.28 22.14
C MET A 208 15.80 -26.29 22.56
N PRO A 209 15.44 -26.74 23.78
CA PRO A 209 14.05 -26.94 24.19
C PRO A 209 13.24 -25.63 24.22
N HIS A 210 12.03 -25.66 23.68
CA HIS A 210 11.14 -24.51 23.49
C HIS A 210 9.68 -24.85 23.83
N SER A 211 8.90 -23.81 24.19
CA SER A 211 7.45 -23.84 24.44
C SER A 211 6.94 -25.11 25.16
N PRO A 212 7.42 -25.41 26.38
CA PRO A 212 6.85 -26.48 27.15
C PRO A 212 5.38 -26.16 27.47
N ARG A 213 4.54 -27.19 27.52
CA ARG A 213 3.10 -27.08 27.84
C ARG A 213 2.68 -28.24 28.73
N TRP A 214 1.95 -27.95 29.80
CA TRP A 214 1.25 -28.99 30.54
C TRP A 214 -0.12 -29.22 29.89
N TYR A 215 -0.32 -30.36 29.25
CA TYR A 215 -1.55 -30.66 28.52
C TYR A 215 -1.89 -32.15 28.62
N GLN A 216 -3.16 -32.46 28.93
CA GLN A 216 -3.64 -33.84 29.17
C GLN A 216 -2.72 -34.64 30.10
N ASP A 217 -2.41 -34.05 31.27
CA ASP A 217 -1.56 -34.63 32.32
C ASP A 217 -0.14 -35.03 31.89
N LYS A 218 0.36 -34.44 30.79
CA LYS A 218 1.72 -34.62 30.30
C LYS A 218 2.44 -33.28 30.15
N LEU A 219 3.76 -33.29 30.35
CA LEU A 219 4.62 -32.14 30.07
C LEU A 219 5.17 -32.26 28.64
N TRP A 220 4.54 -31.58 27.70
CA TRP A 220 4.96 -31.51 26.30
C TRP A 220 6.09 -30.51 26.14
N VAL A 221 6.98 -30.76 25.18
CA VAL A 221 8.11 -29.88 24.85
C VAL A 221 8.45 -29.99 23.37
N LEU A 222 8.89 -28.87 22.78
CA LEU A 222 9.49 -28.85 21.46
C LEU A 222 11.01 -28.91 21.60
N GLU A 223 11.66 -29.86 20.94
CA GLU A 223 13.12 -29.81 20.77
C GLU A 223 13.44 -29.12 19.46
N SER A 224 13.62 -27.79 19.52
CA SER A 224 13.80 -26.95 18.34
C SER A 224 14.99 -27.41 17.50
N GLY A 225 16.10 -27.76 18.14
CA GLY A 225 17.33 -28.22 17.47
C GLY A 225 17.23 -29.61 16.85
N ALA A 226 16.29 -30.44 17.31
CA ALA A 226 15.98 -31.74 16.73
C ALA A 226 14.78 -31.68 15.76
N GLY A 227 14.03 -30.58 15.75
CA GLY A 227 12.78 -30.43 15.00
C GLY A 227 11.75 -31.47 15.41
N THR A 228 11.55 -31.69 16.71
CA THR A 228 10.60 -32.71 17.22
C THR A 228 9.58 -32.13 18.19
N LEU A 229 8.44 -32.82 18.29
CA LEU A 229 7.51 -32.73 19.42
C LEU A 229 7.73 -33.97 20.30
N ALA A 230 7.89 -33.77 21.61
CA ALA A 230 7.99 -34.83 22.58
C ALA A 230 7.15 -34.51 23.82
N PHE A 231 6.93 -35.51 24.67
CA PHE A 231 6.54 -35.26 26.06
C PHE A 231 7.54 -35.89 27.01
N VAL A 232 7.65 -35.28 28.18
CA VAL A 232 8.58 -35.67 29.25
C VAL A 232 7.76 -36.14 30.44
N ASP A 233 8.10 -37.31 30.96
CA ASP A 233 7.59 -37.76 32.24
C ASP A 233 8.19 -36.89 33.36
N ALA A 234 7.34 -36.19 34.10
CA ALA A 234 7.77 -35.23 35.11
C ALA A 234 8.36 -35.90 36.39
N GLU A 235 8.17 -37.20 36.55
CA GLU A 235 8.72 -37.99 37.66
C GLU A 235 10.06 -38.61 37.27
N THR A 236 10.14 -39.27 36.11
CA THR A 236 11.32 -40.03 35.67
C THR A 236 12.29 -39.22 34.82
N GLY A 237 11.82 -38.16 34.16
CA GLY A 237 12.58 -37.38 33.18
C GLY A 237 12.72 -38.06 31.82
N GLU A 238 12.05 -39.20 31.59
CA GLU A 238 12.06 -39.91 30.31
C GLU A 238 11.36 -39.11 29.22
N ILE A 239 11.93 -39.10 28.02
CA ILE A 239 11.46 -38.33 26.87
C ILE A 239 10.90 -39.30 25.83
N ASP A 240 9.62 -39.15 25.48
CA ASP A 240 8.96 -39.88 24.38
C ASP A 240 8.76 -38.92 23.19
N THR A 241 9.56 -39.11 22.14
CA THR A 241 9.44 -38.37 20.89
C THR A 241 8.20 -38.84 20.13
N VAL A 242 7.29 -37.91 19.89
CA VAL A 242 6.03 -38.18 19.20
C VAL A 242 6.21 -38.11 17.69
N ILE A 243 6.83 -37.05 17.19
CA ILE A 243 7.01 -36.85 15.74
C ILE A 243 8.21 -35.95 15.43
N GLU A 244 8.76 -36.14 14.24
CA GLU A 244 9.78 -35.29 13.62
C GLU A 244 9.15 -34.36 12.57
N LEU A 245 9.58 -33.11 12.53
CA LEU A 245 9.04 -32.04 11.69
C LEU A 245 10.14 -31.41 10.83
N PRO A 246 9.81 -30.89 9.63
CA PRO A 246 10.79 -30.39 8.67
C PRO A 246 11.23 -28.94 8.96
N GLY A 247 11.53 -28.60 10.21
CA GLY A 247 11.92 -27.24 10.58
C GLY A 247 12.19 -27.08 12.08
N PHE A 248 12.79 -25.95 12.45
CA PHE A 248 13.04 -25.61 13.85
C PHE A 248 11.71 -25.33 14.53
N THR A 249 11.31 -26.20 15.46
CA THR A 249 10.01 -26.10 16.14
C THR A 249 9.98 -24.93 17.12
N ARG A 250 8.95 -24.09 17.02
CA ARG A 250 8.71 -22.88 17.85
C ARG A 250 7.21 -22.63 18.04
N GLY A 251 6.79 -22.30 19.26
CA GLY A 251 5.38 -22.12 19.60
C GLY A 251 4.60 -23.44 19.60
N LEU A 252 3.87 -23.70 20.67
CA LEU A 252 3.08 -24.91 20.84
C LEU A 252 1.73 -24.57 21.47
N GLU A 253 0.65 -24.94 20.77
CA GLU A 253 -0.72 -24.85 21.27
C GLU A 253 -1.46 -26.17 21.04
N PHE A 254 -2.54 -26.37 21.80
CA PHE A 254 -3.36 -27.58 21.70
C PHE A 254 -4.83 -27.26 21.48
N VAL A 255 -5.47 -28.02 20.59
CA VAL A 255 -6.91 -27.99 20.34
C VAL A 255 -7.40 -29.44 20.28
N GLY A 256 -8.04 -29.89 21.36
CA GLY A 256 -8.43 -31.30 21.52
C GLY A 256 -7.22 -32.22 21.43
N ARG A 257 -7.23 -33.16 20.49
CA ARG A 257 -6.10 -34.09 20.25
C ARG A 257 -5.00 -33.53 19.33
N TYR A 258 -5.15 -32.29 18.85
CA TYR A 258 -4.23 -31.73 17.87
C TYR A 258 -3.26 -30.75 18.51
N ALA A 259 -1.98 -30.92 18.23
CA ALA A 259 -0.93 -29.94 18.52
C ALA A 259 -0.73 -29.03 17.30
N LEU A 260 -0.65 -27.73 17.54
CA LEU A 260 -0.34 -26.72 16.53
C LEU A 260 1.06 -26.17 16.79
N ILE A 261 1.95 -26.30 15.81
CA ILE A 261 3.38 -26.11 15.98
C ILE A 261 3.91 -25.19 14.89
N GLY A 262 4.57 -24.11 15.27
CA GLY A 262 5.28 -23.25 14.33
C GLY A 262 6.63 -23.85 13.94
N LEU A 263 7.02 -23.72 12.68
CA LEU A 263 8.32 -24.13 12.17
C LEU A 263 9.08 -22.93 11.58
N SER A 264 10.40 -22.93 11.75
CA SER A 264 11.30 -21.96 11.14
C SER A 264 12.34 -22.65 10.25
N GLN A 265 12.75 -21.97 9.16
CA GLN A 265 13.81 -22.45 8.28
C GLN A 265 15.19 -22.27 8.91
N VAL A 266 15.41 -21.07 9.49
CA VAL A 266 16.66 -20.54 10.06
C VAL A 266 17.91 -20.82 9.20
N ARG A 267 18.54 -19.76 8.69
CA ARG A 267 19.80 -19.90 7.94
C ARG A 267 20.90 -20.42 8.86
N GLU A 268 21.76 -21.26 8.30
CA GLU A 268 22.88 -21.83 9.03
C GLU A 268 23.87 -20.70 9.41
N THR A 269 23.79 -20.25 10.67
CA THR A 269 24.75 -19.34 11.29
C THR A 269 25.55 -20.11 12.35
N ALA A 270 26.60 -19.51 12.91
CA ALA A 270 27.39 -20.14 13.98
C ALA A 270 26.55 -20.60 15.19
N VAL A 271 25.38 -19.98 15.41
CA VAL A 271 24.45 -20.35 16.49
C VAL A 271 23.61 -21.57 16.14
N PHE A 272 23.41 -21.93 14.87
CA PHE A 272 22.56 -23.06 14.46
C PHE A 272 23.32 -24.22 13.78
N ALA A 273 24.64 -24.11 13.65
CA ALA A 273 25.49 -25.19 13.15
C ALA A 273 25.58 -26.36 14.15
N GLY A 274 25.65 -27.59 13.63
CA GLY A 274 25.85 -28.81 14.40
C GLY A 274 24.61 -29.27 15.20
N LEU A 275 23.41 -28.98 14.71
CA LEU A 275 22.15 -29.38 15.34
C LEU A 275 21.56 -30.61 14.63
N PRO A 276 20.92 -31.56 15.35
CA PRO A 276 20.40 -32.79 14.75
C PRO A 276 19.46 -32.56 13.54
N LEU A 277 18.62 -31.53 13.60
CA LEU A 277 17.75 -31.16 12.48
C LEU A 277 18.53 -30.78 11.22
N THR A 278 19.63 -30.02 11.35
CA THR A 278 20.43 -29.55 10.21
C THR A 278 21.12 -30.70 9.47
N GLU A 279 21.44 -31.78 10.18
CA GLU A 279 22.01 -33.00 9.60
C GLU A 279 20.94 -33.82 8.87
N ARG A 280 19.72 -33.92 9.43
CA ARG A 280 18.62 -34.72 8.88
C ARG A 280 17.83 -34.03 7.76
N CYS A 281 17.68 -32.70 7.81
CA CYS A 281 16.76 -31.95 6.95
C CYS A 281 17.45 -30.73 6.30
N GLN A 282 17.76 -30.88 5.00
CA GLN A 282 18.36 -29.82 4.18
C GLN A 282 17.33 -28.77 3.75
N ASP A 283 16.15 -29.22 3.30
CA ASP A 283 15.05 -28.36 2.85
C ASP A 283 14.06 -28.11 4.00
N ARG A 284 14.46 -27.23 4.92
CA ARG A 284 13.63 -26.83 6.06
C ARG A 284 12.52 -25.90 5.60
N GLN A 285 11.40 -25.91 6.33
CA GLN A 285 10.20 -25.13 6.00
C GLN A 285 9.81 -24.17 7.13
N CYS A 286 9.23 -23.03 6.75
CA CYS A 286 8.70 -22.03 7.68
C CYS A 286 7.17 -22.04 7.59
N GLY A 287 6.46 -22.09 8.72
CA GLY A 287 5.00 -22.21 8.68
C GLY A 287 4.39 -22.77 9.96
N VAL A 288 3.19 -23.35 9.86
CA VAL A 288 2.46 -23.97 10.99
C VAL A 288 1.98 -25.37 10.61
N TRP A 289 2.24 -26.34 11.48
CA TRP A 289 1.88 -27.75 11.34
C TRP A 289 0.81 -28.14 12.37
N ILE A 290 -0.15 -28.93 11.94
CA ILE A 290 -1.15 -29.59 12.79
C ILE A 290 -0.72 -31.05 12.91
N VAL A 291 -0.45 -31.49 14.14
CA VAL A 291 -0.07 -32.86 14.47
C VAL A 291 -1.19 -33.51 15.27
N ASP A 292 -1.66 -34.67 14.83
CA ASP A 292 -2.55 -35.52 15.62
C ASP A 292 -1.68 -36.29 16.64
N ILE A 293 -1.83 -35.98 17.92
CA ILE A 293 -0.93 -36.53 18.96
C ILE A 293 -1.30 -37.95 19.38
N GLU A 294 -2.50 -38.42 19.03
CA GLU A 294 -2.92 -39.80 19.28
C GLU A 294 -2.37 -40.73 18.20
N GLU A 295 -2.53 -40.34 16.93
CA GLU A 295 -2.07 -41.11 15.77
C GLU A 295 -0.58 -40.88 15.45
N ARG A 296 0.03 -39.86 16.06
CA ARG A 296 1.43 -39.44 15.85
C ARG A 296 1.73 -39.09 14.37
N GLU A 297 0.81 -38.41 13.71
CA GLU A 297 0.93 -38.03 12.29
C GLU A 297 0.64 -36.54 12.02
N ILE A 298 1.07 -36.05 10.85
CA ILE A 298 0.78 -34.69 10.39
C ILE A 298 -0.61 -34.67 9.73
N ALA A 299 -1.55 -33.92 10.33
CA ALA A 299 -2.91 -33.77 9.81
C ALA A 299 -3.05 -32.64 8.76
N GLY A 300 -2.15 -31.65 8.80
CA GLY A 300 -2.15 -30.55 7.84
C GLY A 300 -1.07 -29.52 8.13
N PHE A 301 -0.81 -28.64 7.17
CA PHE A 301 0.18 -27.57 7.34
C PHE A 301 -0.09 -26.37 6.45
N VAL A 302 0.51 -25.25 6.81
CA VAL A 302 0.71 -24.07 5.97
C VAL A 302 2.20 -23.72 5.97
N VAL A 303 2.74 -23.37 4.81
CA VAL A 303 4.12 -22.93 4.57
C VAL A 303 4.10 -21.47 4.13
N PHE A 304 4.93 -20.64 4.74
CA PHE A 304 5.16 -19.25 4.36
C PHE A 304 6.28 -19.13 3.33
N SER A 305 6.20 -18.12 2.45
CA SER A 305 7.22 -17.79 1.46
C SER A 305 7.55 -16.29 1.47
N GLY A 306 8.63 -15.91 0.77
CA GLY A 306 9.18 -14.55 0.80
C GLY A 306 10.02 -14.30 2.06
N ASP A 307 9.78 -13.15 2.71
CA ASP A 307 10.58 -12.69 3.85
C ASP A 307 10.22 -13.36 5.20
N VAL A 308 9.18 -14.20 5.26
CA VAL A 308 8.82 -14.94 6.48
C VAL A 308 9.58 -16.27 6.54
N GLN A 309 10.79 -16.22 7.10
CA GLN A 309 11.69 -17.38 7.25
C GLN A 309 11.71 -17.95 8.68
N GLU A 310 11.15 -17.21 9.65
CA GLU A 310 11.13 -17.60 11.06
C GLU A 310 9.79 -17.30 11.73
N VAL A 311 9.21 -18.34 12.33
CA VAL A 311 8.09 -18.28 13.27
C VAL A 311 8.63 -18.24 14.69
N PHE A 312 8.13 -17.33 15.52
CA PHE A 312 8.54 -17.21 16.91
C PHE A 312 7.56 -17.89 17.87
N SER A 313 6.28 -17.58 17.77
CA SER A 313 5.23 -18.19 18.59
C SER A 313 3.95 -18.39 17.78
N VAL A 314 3.14 -19.36 18.21
CA VAL A 314 1.82 -19.69 17.66
C VAL A 314 0.84 -19.59 18.82
N LEU A 315 -0.30 -18.94 18.59
CA LEU A 315 -1.37 -18.77 19.57
C LEU A 315 -2.72 -19.05 18.92
N VAL A 316 -3.60 -19.77 19.62
CA VAL A 316 -4.98 -20.02 19.19
C VAL A 316 -5.89 -18.91 19.69
N LEU A 317 -6.70 -18.33 18.79
CA LEU A 317 -7.80 -17.44 19.14
C LEU A 317 -9.15 -18.18 19.01
N PRO A 318 -10.03 -18.10 20.01
CA PRO A 318 -11.36 -18.73 19.98
C PRO A 318 -12.36 -17.88 19.15
N SER A 319 -11.97 -17.56 17.91
CA SER A 319 -12.76 -16.79 16.95
C SER A 319 -12.41 -17.21 15.54
N SER A 320 -13.42 -17.36 14.68
CA SER A 320 -13.26 -17.84 13.30
C SER A 320 -12.67 -16.81 12.33
N PHE A 321 -12.86 -15.52 12.59
CA PHE A 321 -12.39 -14.45 11.71
C PHE A 321 -12.05 -13.18 12.52
N PRO A 322 -11.02 -13.21 13.39
CA PRO A 322 -10.62 -12.08 14.21
C PRO A 322 -9.89 -11.00 13.41
N ALA A 323 -10.00 -9.75 13.85
CA ALA A 323 -9.10 -8.67 13.47
C ALA A 323 -8.18 -8.31 14.64
N ILE A 324 -6.90 -7.97 14.37
CA ILE A 324 -6.01 -7.31 15.33
C ILE A 324 -5.63 -5.97 14.74
N LEU A 325 -6.00 -4.86 15.40
CA LEU A 325 -5.78 -3.53 14.86
C LEU A 325 -4.40 -2.98 15.24
N SER A 326 -3.76 -2.27 14.32
CA SER A 326 -2.52 -1.54 14.59
C SER A 326 -2.78 -0.31 15.48
N MET A 327 -1.72 0.20 16.13
CA MET A 327 -1.79 1.36 17.04
C MET A 327 -2.24 2.67 16.37
N ASP A 328 -2.06 2.77 15.06
CA ASP A 328 -2.41 3.92 14.23
C ASP A 328 -3.79 3.78 13.55
N ASN A 329 -4.50 2.67 13.77
CA ASN A 329 -5.77 2.42 13.13
C ASN A 329 -6.82 3.50 13.51
N PRO A 330 -7.51 4.13 12.55
CA PRO A 330 -8.49 5.19 12.82
C PRO A 330 -9.63 4.78 13.75
N LEU A 331 -10.02 3.51 13.79
CA LEU A 331 -11.08 3.01 14.67
C LEU A 331 -10.72 3.17 16.16
N LEU A 332 -9.43 3.29 16.52
CA LEU A 332 -9.02 3.57 17.90
C LEU A 332 -9.46 4.96 18.38
N ARG A 333 -9.70 5.91 17.47
CA ARG A 333 -10.17 7.26 17.81
C ARG A 333 -11.67 7.32 18.09
N SER A 334 -12.43 6.34 17.64
CA SER A 334 -13.90 6.33 17.71
C SER A 334 -14.48 5.12 18.44
N SER A 335 -13.64 4.17 18.86
CA SER A 335 -14.05 2.97 19.61
C SER A 335 -13.70 3.12 21.08
N TYR A 336 -14.72 3.21 21.91
CA TYR A 336 -14.59 3.41 23.35
C TYR A 336 -15.06 2.16 24.09
N SER A 337 -14.33 1.79 25.13
CA SER A 337 -14.78 0.82 26.14
C SER A 337 -14.93 1.57 27.45
N LEU A 338 -16.16 1.57 27.96
CA LEU A 338 -16.54 2.27 29.18
C LEU A 338 -17.06 1.24 30.20
N PRO A 339 -16.87 1.49 31.51
CA PRO A 339 -17.53 0.69 32.53
C PRO A 339 -19.05 0.69 32.35
N GLU A 340 -19.71 -0.41 32.72
CA GLU A 340 -21.16 -0.57 32.56
C GLU A 340 -21.98 0.58 33.18
N ALA A 341 -21.53 1.10 34.33
CA ALA A 341 -22.17 2.24 35.00
C ALA A 341 -22.11 3.55 34.18
N ALA A 342 -21.06 3.73 33.37
CA ALA A 342 -20.93 4.86 32.46
C ALA A 342 -21.73 4.63 31.16
N LEU A 343 -21.76 3.39 30.65
CA LEU A 343 -22.59 3.04 29.49
C LEU A 343 -24.08 3.33 29.75
N LYS A 344 -24.57 3.06 30.97
CA LYS A 344 -25.94 3.39 31.40
C LYS A 344 -26.25 4.90 31.42
N GLN A 345 -25.23 5.74 31.37
CA GLN A 345 -25.34 7.21 31.33
C GLN A 345 -25.07 7.78 29.94
N CYS A 346 -24.69 6.95 28.97
CA CYS A 346 -24.59 7.40 27.58
C CYS A 346 -25.99 7.77 27.09
N HIS A 347 -26.15 9.00 26.62
CA HIS A 347 -27.35 9.42 25.92
C HIS A 347 -27.38 8.75 24.55
N GLU A 348 -28.58 8.38 24.10
CA GLU A 348 -28.74 8.02 22.69
C GLU A 348 -28.31 9.20 21.82
N PRO A 349 -27.65 8.95 20.68
CA PRO A 349 -27.33 10.01 19.74
C PRO A 349 -28.61 10.75 19.38
N ASP A 350 -28.58 12.08 19.43
CA ASP A 350 -29.70 12.88 18.95
C ASP A 350 -29.99 12.45 17.49
N PRO A 351 -31.22 11.97 17.18
CA PRO A 351 -31.56 11.47 15.85
C PRO A 351 -31.21 12.44 14.72
N ALA A 352 -31.29 13.76 14.99
CA ALA A 352 -30.86 14.78 14.05
C ALA A 352 -29.36 14.68 13.72
N TYR A 353 -28.51 14.58 14.73
CA TYR A 353 -27.06 14.45 14.55
C TYR A 353 -26.69 13.10 13.91
N SER A 354 -27.42 12.03 14.22
CA SER A 354 -27.22 10.72 13.59
C SER A 354 -27.48 10.76 12.07
N LEU A 355 -28.44 11.55 11.60
CA LEU A 355 -28.74 11.67 10.17
C LEU A 355 -27.64 12.45 9.42
N LEU A 356 -27.08 13.50 10.03
CA LEU A 356 -25.96 14.25 9.46
C LEU A 356 -24.69 13.40 9.38
N GLU A 357 -24.40 12.62 10.42
CA GLU A 357 -23.27 11.68 10.43
C GLU A 357 -23.43 10.60 9.35
N GLN A 358 -24.64 10.07 9.19
CA GLN A 358 -24.96 9.13 8.12
C GLN A 358 -24.71 9.74 6.74
N ALA A 359 -25.18 10.97 6.49
CA ALA A 359 -24.95 11.65 5.22
C ALA A 359 -23.45 11.83 4.93
N THR A 360 -22.67 12.21 5.95
CA THR A 360 -21.22 12.38 5.85
C THR A 360 -20.50 11.05 5.57
N LEU A 361 -20.95 9.95 6.19
CA LEU A 361 -20.39 8.63 5.94
C LEU A 361 -20.66 8.16 4.51
N LEU A 362 -21.91 8.29 4.04
CA LEU A 362 -22.30 7.96 2.67
C LEU A 362 -21.46 8.74 1.64
N HIS A 363 -21.23 10.03 1.90
CA HIS A 363 -20.40 10.88 1.04
C HIS A 363 -18.95 10.39 0.98
N ARG A 364 -18.34 10.06 2.13
CA ARG A 364 -16.98 9.49 2.18
C ARG A 364 -16.86 8.15 1.46
N GLN A 365 -17.93 7.35 1.46
CA GLN A 365 -18.02 6.09 0.71
C GLN A 365 -18.33 6.28 -0.78
N GLN A 366 -18.35 7.53 -1.28
CA GLN A 366 -18.66 7.90 -2.66
C GLN A 366 -20.08 7.48 -3.10
N GLN A 367 -20.98 7.25 -2.15
CA GLN A 367 -22.40 6.99 -2.40
C GLN A 367 -23.15 8.33 -2.50
N TYR A 368 -22.77 9.15 -3.48
CA TYR A 368 -23.17 10.56 -3.58
C TYR A 368 -24.69 10.75 -3.64
N ASP A 369 -25.40 9.93 -4.44
CA ASP A 369 -26.86 9.98 -4.53
C ASP A 369 -27.57 9.82 -3.18
N SER A 370 -27.12 8.84 -2.39
CA SER A 370 -27.65 8.59 -1.05
C SER A 370 -27.25 9.71 -0.09
N ALA A 371 -25.99 10.16 -0.14
CA ALA A 371 -25.50 11.26 0.68
C ALA A 371 -26.29 12.56 0.47
N ILE A 372 -26.52 12.96 -0.79
CA ILE A 372 -27.28 14.15 -1.17
C ILE A 372 -28.70 14.07 -0.61
N LYS A 373 -29.39 12.94 -0.79
CA LYS A 373 -30.76 12.75 -0.25
C LYS A 373 -30.80 12.87 1.27
N THR A 374 -29.82 12.28 1.96
CA THR A 374 -29.74 12.32 3.42
C THR A 374 -29.40 13.72 3.94
N TYR A 375 -28.48 14.44 3.29
CA TYR A 375 -28.22 15.86 3.61
C TYR A 375 -29.45 16.74 3.39
N GLN A 376 -30.16 16.56 2.28
CA GLN A 376 -31.41 17.29 2.02
C GLN A 376 -32.48 17.00 3.06
N GLN A 377 -32.61 15.74 3.51
CA GLN A 377 -33.54 15.37 4.57
C GLN A 377 -33.19 16.09 5.88
N TYR A 378 -31.93 16.05 6.28
CA TYR A 378 -31.45 16.76 7.48
C TYR A 378 -31.71 18.27 7.41
N LEU A 379 -31.42 18.89 6.26
CA LEU A 379 -31.61 20.33 6.05
C LEU A 379 -33.08 20.77 5.96
N LYS A 380 -34.05 19.86 5.76
CA LYS A 380 -35.48 20.21 5.86
C LYS A 380 -35.88 20.56 7.30
N GLU A 381 -35.31 19.85 8.27
CA GLU A 381 -35.56 20.06 9.70
C GLU A 381 -34.62 21.13 10.28
N HIS A 382 -33.42 21.26 9.71
CA HIS A 382 -32.39 22.20 10.14
C HIS A 382 -31.91 23.12 9.00
N PRO A 383 -32.78 24.00 8.45
CA PRO A 383 -32.48 24.79 7.25
C PRO A 383 -31.31 25.76 7.38
N ASP A 384 -30.93 26.11 8.61
CA ASP A 384 -29.84 27.03 8.90
C ASP A 384 -28.53 26.35 9.33
N HIS A 385 -28.45 25.01 9.25
CA HIS A 385 -27.23 24.28 9.62
C HIS A 385 -26.13 24.41 8.55
N MET A 386 -25.28 25.43 8.73
CA MET A 386 -24.26 25.85 7.76
C MET A 386 -23.31 24.75 7.31
N VAL A 387 -22.82 23.90 8.23
CA VAL A 387 -21.90 22.80 7.90
C VAL A 387 -22.56 21.79 6.97
N ALA A 388 -23.83 21.47 7.21
CA ALA A 388 -24.55 20.49 6.38
C ALA A 388 -24.86 21.08 4.99
N CYS A 389 -25.18 22.37 4.92
CA CYS A 389 -25.39 23.07 3.65
C CYS A 389 -24.09 23.12 2.81
N TYR A 390 -22.95 23.39 3.45
CA TYR A 390 -21.64 23.31 2.81
C TYR A 390 -21.33 21.91 2.29
N GLN A 391 -21.49 20.88 3.13
CA GLN A 391 -21.23 19.49 2.74
C GLN A 391 -22.17 19.02 1.62
N LEU A 392 -23.43 19.44 1.60
CA LEU A 392 -24.34 19.19 0.49
C LEU A 392 -23.82 19.84 -0.81
N GLY A 393 -23.33 21.08 -0.74
CA GLY A 393 -22.74 21.77 -1.88
C GLY A 393 -21.51 21.05 -2.45
N VAL A 394 -20.64 20.54 -1.58
CA VAL A 394 -19.49 19.70 -1.97
C VAL A 394 -19.96 18.37 -2.55
N ALA A 395 -20.94 17.70 -1.94
CA ALA A 395 -21.48 16.44 -2.45
C ALA A 395 -22.11 16.60 -3.85
N TYR A 396 -22.77 17.72 -4.13
CA TYR A 396 -23.23 18.05 -5.49
C TYR A 396 -22.08 18.21 -6.47
N ALA A 397 -21.00 18.88 -6.07
CA ALA A 397 -19.82 19.05 -6.92
C ALA A 397 -19.14 17.71 -7.22
N ASP A 398 -18.96 16.84 -6.21
CA ASP A 398 -18.41 15.49 -6.39
C ASP A 398 -19.31 14.59 -7.25
N TYR A 399 -20.63 14.83 -7.22
CA TYR A 399 -21.60 14.18 -8.09
C TYR A 399 -21.70 14.81 -9.50
N GLU A 400 -20.95 15.87 -9.77
CA GLU A 400 -20.97 16.65 -11.01
C GLU A 400 -22.31 17.35 -11.31
N ASP A 401 -23.15 17.54 -10.30
CA ASP A 401 -24.34 18.39 -10.36
C ASP A 401 -23.95 19.85 -10.10
N TRP A 402 -23.21 20.40 -11.05
CA TRP A 402 -22.53 21.69 -10.92
C TRP A 402 -23.48 22.86 -10.63
N GLN A 403 -24.69 22.82 -11.21
CA GLN A 403 -25.69 23.87 -11.02
C GLN A 403 -26.17 23.91 -9.55
N ASN A 404 -26.54 22.75 -8.98
CA ASN A 404 -26.96 22.70 -7.57
C ASN A 404 -25.80 22.95 -6.61
N ALA A 405 -24.58 22.54 -6.98
CA ALA A 405 -23.37 22.87 -6.22
C ALA A 405 -23.18 24.38 -6.13
N VAL A 406 -23.21 25.10 -7.26
CA VAL A 406 -23.09 26.56 -7.30
C VAL A 406 -24.21 27.22 -6.49
N GLU A 407 -25.47 26.85 -6.70
CA GLU A 407 -26.60 27.46 -5.99
C GLU A 407 -26.52 27.26 -4.47
N THR A 408 -26.06 26.08 -4.03
CA THR A 408 -25.91 25.76 -2.61
C THR A 408 -24.71 26.48 -2.01
N LEU A 409 -23.54 26.43 -2.65
CA LEU A 409 -22.31 27.05 -2.15
C LEU A 409 -22.39 28.58 -2.16
N LYS A 410 -23.12 29.20 -3.11
CA LYS A 410 -23.43 30.64 -3.07
C LYS A 410 -24.18 31.05 -1.80
N LYS A 411 -25.11 30.22 -1.32
CA LYS A 411 -25.81 30.48 -0.04
C LYS A 411 -24.85 30.39 1.14
N VAL A 412 -23.91 29.44 1.10
CA VAL A 412 -22.89 29.26 2.14
C VAL A 412 -22.01 30.51 2.24
N VAL A 413 -21.38 30.93 1.14
CA VAL A 413 -20.47 32.10 1.16
C VAL A 413 -21.20 33.43 1.37
N ALA A 414 -22.49 33.52 1.04
CA ALA A 414 -23.29 34.72 1.34
C ALA A 414 -23.57 34.86 2.84
N ARG A 415 -23.71 33.74 3.57
CA ARG A 415 -23.95 33.73 5.01
C ARG A 415 -22.65 33.77 5.82
N ASP A 416 -21.61 33.12 5.32
CA ASP A 416 -20.26 33.13 5.90
C ASP A 416 -19.21 33.50 4.85
N PRO A 417 -19.00 34.81 4.61
CA PRO A 417 -18.04 35.28 3.61
C PRO A 417 -16.58 34.95 3.95
N ASN A 418 -16.27 34.54 5.18
CA ASN A 418 -14.90 34.26 5.64
C ASN A 418 -14.53 32.77 5.54
N HIS A 419 -15.36 31.94 4.92
CA HIS A 419 -15.14 30.50 4.76
C HIS A 419 -14.32 30.20 3.50
N ALA A 420 -12.99 30.09 3.63
CA ALA A 420 -12.09 29.89 2.49
C ALA A 420 -12.39 28.61 1.71
N GLU A 421 -12.69 27.50 2.39
CA GLU A 421 -13.02 26.21 1.78
C GLU A 421 -14.30 26.26 0.95
N ALA A 422 -15.32 27.00 1.41
CA ALA A 422 -16.55 27.22 0.66
C ALA A 422 -16.31 28.03 -0.63
N TRP A 423 -15.44 29.04 -0.59
CA TRP A 423 -15.04 29.79 -1.78
C TRP A 423 -14.26 28.94 -2.78
N ASN A 424 -13.34 28.08 -2.31
CA ASN A 424 -12.65 27.14 -3.19
C ASN A 424 -13.63 26.14 -3.83
N SER A 425 -14.54 25.56 -3.03
CA SER A 425 -15.55 24.63 -3.53
C SER A 425 -16.50 25.30 -4.54
N LEU A 426 -16.85 26.57 -4.31
CA LEU A 426 -17.64 27.36 -5.26
C LEU A 426 -16.88 27.60 -6.56
N GLY A 427 -15.58 27.91 -6.47
CA GLY A 427 -14.72 28.04 -7.65
C GLY A 427 -14.62 26.75 -8.45
N HIS A 428 -14.57 25.60 -7.76
CA HIS A 428 -14.58 24.28 -8.38
C HIS A 428 -15.89 24.00 -9.13
N ALA A 429 -17.03 24.33 -8.51
CA ALA A 429 -18.34 24.19 -9.13
C ALA A 429 -18.50 25.09 -10.37
N TRP A 430 -18.01 26.35 -10.32
CA TRP A 430 -17.99 27.23 -11.49
C TRP A 430 -17.10 26.69 -12.61
N ALA A 431 -15.93 26.14 -12.27
CA ALA A 431 -15.04 25.53 -13.25
C ALA A 431 -15.71 24.32 -13.93
N GLY A 432 -16.53 23.54 -13.22
CA GLY A 432 -17.34 22.46 -13.78
C GLY A 432 -18.42 22.92 -14.76
N LEU A 433 -18.91 24.17 -14.62
CA LEU A 433 -19.79 24.84 -15.58
C LEU A 433 -19.02 25.56 -16.71
N PHE A 434 -17.69 25.47 -16.74
CA PHE A 434 -16.83 26.22 -17.66
C PHE A 434 -16.94 27.76 -17.51
N GLU A 435 -17.42 28.23 -16.35
CA GLU A 435 -17.54 29.65 -16.00
C GLU A 435 -16.22 30.15 -15.37
N TRP A 436 -15.20 30.27 -16.22
CA TRP A 436 -13.81 30.45 -15.80
C TRP A 436 -13.55 31.72 -14.98
N GLN A 437 -14.21 32.82 -15.31
CA GLN A 437 -14.01 34.10 -14.62
C GLN A 437 -14.52 34.02 -13.18
N GLN A 438 -15.71 33.47 -12.99
CA GLN A 438 -16.33 33.27 -11.67
C GLN A 438 -15.52 32.26 -10.83
N ALA A 439 -14.95 31.24 -11.47
CA ALA A 439 -14.05 30.30 -10.81
C ALA A 439 -12.78 31.00 -10.29
N LEU A 440 -12.10 31.79 -11.14
CA LEU A 440 -10.91 32.56 -10.77
C LEU A 440 -11.19 33.56 -9.64
N GLU A 441 -12.31 34.28 -9.69
CA GLU A 441 -12.73 35.19 -8.62
C GLU A 441 -12.96 34.46 -7.30
N SER A 442 -13.61 33.30 -7.34
CA SER A 442 -13.87 32.49 -6.14
C SER A 442 -12.58 31.94 -5.53
N TYR A 443 -11.66 31.41 -6.35
CA TYR A 443 -10.35 30.98 -5.86
C TYR A 443 -9.53 32.16 -5.30
N GLN A 444 -9.61 33.34 -5.92
CA GLN A 444 -8.94 34.53 -5.42
C GLN A 444 -9.49 34.95 -4.06
N GLN A 445 -10.81 34.85 -3.81
CA GLN A 445 -11.38 35.09 -2.48
C GLN A 445 -10.87 34.07 -1.46
N ALA A 446 -10.84 32.77 -1.81
CA ALA A 446 -10.29 31.74 -0.93
C ALA A 446 -8.82 32.03 -0.53
N ILE A 447 -7.99 32.48 -1.48
CA ILE A 447 -6.59 32.85 -1.25
C ILE A 447 -6.46 34.14 -0.41
N VAL A 448 -7.37 35.11 -0.56
CA VAL A 448 -7.37 36.31 0.27
C VAL A 448 -7.65 35.98 1.74
N LEU A 449 -8.56 35.03 1.99
CA LEU A 449 -8.93 34.58 3.33
C LEU A 449 -7.85 33.70 3.97
N ASP A 450 -7.26 32.80 3.18
CA ASP A 450 -6.12 31.98 3.58
C ASP A 450 -5.04 31.97 2.48
N GLN A 451 -4.00 32.77 2.70
CA GLN A 451 -2.86 32.89 1.79
C GLN A 451 -2.04 31.60 1.68
N GLN A 452 -2.25 30.61 2.56
CA GLN A 452 -1.59 29.32 2.51
C GLN A 452 -2.47 28.21 1.92
N TYR A 453 -3.65 28.56 1.39
CA TYR A 453 -4.60 27.56 0.93
C TYR A 453 -4.20 26.94 -0.42
N ALA A 454 -3.36 25.91 -0.34
CA ALA A 454 -2.73 25.27 -1.49
C ALA A 454 -3.71 24.78 -2.56
N THR A 455 -4.88 24.27 -2.15
CA THR A 455 -5.91 23.78 -3.09
C THR A 455 -6.43 24.89 -3.99
N ALA A 456 -6.69 26.09 -3.44
CA ALA A 456 -7.18 27.21 -4.21
C ALA A 456 -6.11 27.73 -5.20
N HIS A 457 -4.86 27.85 -4.76
CA HIS A 457 -3.74 28.21 -5.62
C HIS A 457 -3.56 27.21 -6.77
N PHE A 458 -3.54 25.91 -6.47
CA PHE A 458 -3.41 24.87 -7.49
C PHE A 458 -4.59 24.87 -8.47
N ASN A 459 -5.84 24.95 -8.00
CA ASN A 459 -7.01 24.99 -8.89
C ASN A 459 -7.01 26.24 -9.79
N ARG A 460 -6.64 27.40 -9.24
CA ARG A 460 -6.46 28.64 -9.99
C ARG A 460 -5.40 28.49 -11.08
N SER A 461 -4.28 27.83 -10.77
CA SER A 461 -3.19 27.60 -11.74
C SER A 461 -3.68 26.86 -12.98
N LEU A 462 -4.54 25.85 -12.83
CA LEU A 462 -5.05 25.05 -13.95
C LEU A 462 -5.90 25.89 -14.91
N ILE A 463 -6.68 26.85 -14.39
CA ILE A 463 -7.48 27.76 -15.24
C ILE A 463 -6.58 28.80 -15.91
N LEU A 464 -5.61 29.38 -15.19
CA LEU A 464 -4.66 30.33 -15.77
C LEU A 464 -3.86 29.70 -16.91
N LEU A 465 -3.35 28.48 -16.70
CA LEU A 465 -2.65 27.72 -17.73
C LEU A 465 -3.58 27.38 -18.91
N ARG A 466 -4.83 26.97 -18.65
CA ARG A 466 -5.83 26.71 -19.70
C ARG A 466 -6.10 27.92 -20.59
N GLN A 467 -6.11 29.12 -19.99
CA GLN A 467 -6.33 30.38 -20.71
C GLN A 467 -5.06 30.95 -21.36
N GLY A 468 -3.90 30.28 -21.21
CA GLY A 468 -2.64 30.76 -21.78
C GLY A 468 -1.91 31.81 -20.92
N HIS A 469 -2.42 32.13 -19.72
CA HIS A 469 -1.77 33.00 -18.73
C HIS A 469 -0.63 32.25 -18.01
N TYR A 470 0.37 31.82 -18.78
CA TYR A 470 1.45 30.95 -18.32
C TYR A 470 2.32 31.55 -17.21
N PRO A 471 2.79 32.82 -17.26
CA PRO A 471 3.65 33.37 -16.23
C PRO A 471 3.03 33.32 -14.82
N GLU A 472 1.74 33.65 -14.71
CA GLU A 472 0.98 33.55 -13.46
C GLU A 472 0.63 32.09 -13.15
N GLY A 473 0.19 31.33 -14.15
CA GLY A 473 -0.17 29.93 -14.01
C GLY A 473 0.95 29.08 -13.42
N TRP A 474 2.20 29.23 -13.90
CA TRP A 474 3.34 28.47 -13.37
C TRP A 474 3.67 28.81 -11.91
N LYS A 475 3.56 30.08 -11.52
CA LYS A 475 3.78 30.50 -10.12
C LYS A 475 2.77 29.83 -9.19
N GLU A 476 1.51 29.82 -9.61
CA GLU A 476 0.42 29.19 -8.87
C GLU A 476 0.55 27.65 -8.86
N TYR A 477 1.09 27.06 -9.93
CA TYR A 477 1.24 25.62 -10.09
C TYR A 477 2.26 25.00 -9.10
N GLU A 478 3.21 25.78 -8.57
CA GLU A 478 4.16 25.32 -7.54
C GLU A 478 3.50 25.01 -6.19
N TRP A 479 2.28 25.52 -5.95
CA TRP A 479 1.52 25.19 -4.74
C TRP A 479 1.10 23.71 -4.65
N ARG A 480 1.23 22.95 -5.75
CA ARG A 480 1.04 21.50 -5.75
C ARG A 480 1.88 20.79 -4.68
N TRP A 481 3.05 21.30 -4.33
CA TRP A 481 3.90 20.68 -3.30
C TRP A 481 3.36 20.77 -1.87
N LYS A 482 2.35 21.62 -1.64
CA LYS A 482 1.64 21.72 -0.36
C LYS A 482 0.32 20.92 -0.35
N MET A 483 -0.02 20.26 -1.45
CA MET A 483 -1.22 19.43 -1.57
C MET A 483 -0.95 18.00 -1.06
N PRO A 484 -1.90 17.37 -0.34
CA PRO A 484 -1.74 15.98 0.13
C PRO A 484 -1.56 14.95 -0.99
N SER A 485 -2.04 15.24 -2.19
CA SER A 485 -1.97 14.35 -3.35
C SER A 485 -0.59 14.32 -4.03
N PHE A 486 0.33 15.21 -3.63
CA PHE A 486 1.69 15.27 -4.18
C PHE A 486 2.69 14.96 -3.10
N THR A 487 3.67 14.12 -3.41
CA THR A 487 4.77 13.81 -2.50
C THR A 487 6.00 14.60 -2.96
N PRO A 488 6.48 15.58 -2.19
CA PRO A 488 7.70 16.30 -2.52
C PRO A 488 8.90 15.36 -2.60
N PHE A 489 9.79 15.61 -3.56
CA PHE A 489 11.05 14.89 -3.65
C PHE A 489 11.95 15.26 -2.47
N LYS A 490 12.23 14.28 -1.60
CA LYS A 490 13.09 14.47 -0.43
C LYS A 490 14.56 14.31 -0.82
N CYS A 491 15.28 15.42 -0.85
CA CYS A 491 16.66 15.48 -1.31
C CYS A 491 17.46 16.46 -0.45
N PRO A 492 18.71 16.15 -0.05
CA PRO A 492 19.53 17.08 0.72
C PRO A 492 20.13 18.21 -0.15
N GLN A 493 20.26 18.01 -1.46
CA GLN A 493 20.68 19.07 -2.39
C GLN A 493 19.60 20.16 -2.50
N PRO A 494 19.96 21.42 -2.78
CA PRO A 494 18.98 22.47 -3.00
C PRO A 494 18.24 22.29 -4.33
N GLN A 495 16.97 22.71 -4.35
CA GLN A 495 16.20 22.84 -5.58
C GLN A 495 16.74 24.02 -6.40
N TRP A 496 16.88 23.83 -7.71
CA TRP A 496 17.27 24.85 -8.65
C TRP A 496 16.09 25.79 -8.94
N HIS A 497 16.32 27.10 -8.84
CA HIS A 497 15.31 28.14 -9.04
C HIS A 497 15.66 29.11 -10.18
N GLY A 498 16.61 28.73 -11.04
CA GLY A 498 17.00 29.50 -12.21
C GLY A 498 18.33 30.25 -12.09
N GLU A 499 19.02 30.12 -10.95
CA GLU A 499 20.38 30.61 -10.75
C GLU A 499 21.38 30.02 -11.77
N ASN A 500 22.56 30.63 -11.89
CA ASN A 500 23.61 30.15 -12.79
C ASN A 500 24.18 28.82 -12.30
N ILE A 501 24.16 27.81 -13.16
CA ILE A 501 24.57 26.43 -12.86
C ILE A 501 25.56 25.87 -13.89
N HIS A 502 26.25 26.73 -14.66
CA HIS A 502 27.11 26.30 -15.77
C HIS A 502 28.23 25.31 -15.38
N ASP A 503 28.67 25.35 -14.13
CA ASP A 503 29.70 24.48 -13.54
C ASP A 503 29.12 23.32 -12.73
N LYS A 504 27.80 23.28 -12.54
CA LYS A 504 27.09 22.32 -11.70
C LYS A 504 26.44 21.19 -12.48
N THR A 505 26.29 20.06 -11.80
CA THR A 505 25.50 18.92 -12.24
C THR A 505 24.08 19.07 -11.70
N ILE A 506 23.09 19.08 -12.59
CA ILE A 506 21.67 19.14 -12.23
C ILE A 506 21.00 17.79 -12.42
N LEU A 507 20.18 17.42 -11.43
CA LEU A 507 19.26 16.29 -11.51
C LEU A 507 17.85 16.78 -11.83
N VAL A 508 17.25 16.26 -12.89
CA VAL A 508 15.84 16.46 -13.21
C VAL A 508 15.08 15.17 -12.97
N HIS A 509 14.04 15.19 -12.12
CA HIS A 509 13.20 14.01 -11.91
C HIS A 509 11.82 14.20 -12.53
N THR A 510 11.26 13.12 -13.05
CA THR A 510 9.86 13.09 -13.48
C THR A 510 8.92 13.09 -12.28
N GLU A 511 7.74 13.63 -12.47
CA GLU A 511 6.62 13.57 -11.53
C GLU A 511 5.32 13.35 -12.33
N GLN A 512 4.21 13.09 -11.65
CA GLN A 512 2.88 12.93 -12.26
C GLN A 512 2.82 11.82 -13.32
N GLY A 513 2.19 12.05 -14.47
CA GLY A 513 1.99 11.05 -15.51
C GLY A 513 3.12 10.99 -16.54
N ASN A 514 3.21 9.86 -17.24
CA ASN A 514 4.22 9.69 -18.28
C ASN A 514 4.04 10.67 -19.45
N GLY A 515 2.80 11.05 -19.80
CA GLY A 515 2.52 12.08 -20.79
C GLY A 515 3.11 13.45 -20.41
N ASP A 516 3.04 13.80 -19.13
CA ASP A 516 3.66 15.01 -18.58
C ASP A 516 5.17 14.96 -18.72
N ALA A 517 5.79 13.84 -18.31
CA ALA A 517 7.22 13.63 -18.46
C ALA A 517 7.67 13.80 -19.93
N ILE A 518 6.96 13.17 -20.87
CA ILE A 518 7.26 13.25 -22.31
C ILE A 518 7.15 14.68 -22.81
N GLN A 519 6.07 15.38 -22.49
CA GLN A 519 5.84 16.74 -22.98
C GLN A 519 6.89 17.72 -22.48
N PHE A 520 7.25 17.66 -21.20
CA PHE A 520 8.16 18.62 -20.58
C PHE A 520 9.63 18.25 -20.82
N ALA A 521 9.91 17.06 -21.34
CA ALA A 521 11.25 16.67 -21.76
C ALA A 521 11.87 17.61 -22.81
N ARG A 522 11.04 18.35 -23.55
CA ARG A 522 11.49 19.40 -24.49
C ARG A 522 12.37 20.49 -23.85
N PHE A 523 12.23 20.72 -22.55
CA PHE A 523 13.00 21.73 -21.84
C PHE A 523 14.42 21.24 -21.48
N LEU A 524 14.70 19.95 -21.62
CA LEU A 524 15.98 19.36 -21.23
C LEU A 524 17.13 19.80 -22.13
N SER A 525 16.91 19.94 -23.44
CA SER A 525 17.92 20.46 -24.37
C SER A 525 18.25 21.93 -24.13
N LEU A 526 17.26 22.72 -23.70
CA LEU A 526 17.47 24.10 -23.28
C LEU A 526 18.22 24.18 -21.95
N LEU A 527 17.94 23.24 -21.04
CA LEU A 527 18.60 23.14 -19.74
C LEU A 527 20.07 22.71 -19.88
N SER A 528 20.37 21.75 -20.76
CA SER A 528 21.72 21.22 -20.93
C SER A 528 22.72 22.30 -21.35
N ALA A 529 22.27 23.32 -22.09
CA ALA A 529 23.09 24.47 -22.45
C ALA A 529 23.45 25.39 -21.25
N ARG A 530 22.82 25.19 -20.09
CA ARG A 530 22.98 26.02 -18.88
C ARG A 530 23.72 25.32 -17.75
N CYS A 531 24.02 24.03 -17.86
CA CYS A 531 24.66 23.23 -16.82
C CYS A 531 25.90 22.49 -17.32
N LYS A 532 26.75 22.03 -16.39
CA LYS A 532 27.90 21.19 -16.72
C LYS A 532 27.47 19.78 -17.12
N ARG A 533 26.44 19.25 -16.44
CA ARG A 533 25.95 17.89 -16.64
C ARG A 533 24.47 17.78 -16.24
N LEU A 534 23.68 17.09 -17.05
CA LEU A 534 22.25 16.85 -16.84
C LEU A 534 21.98 15.36 -16.61
N ILE A 535 21.49 15.03 -15.42
CA ILE A 535 21.03 13.68 -15.05
C ILE A 535 19.50 13.68 -15.00
N VAL A 536 18.85 12.71 -15.64
CA VAL A 536 17.39 12.54 -15.59
C VAL A 536 17.01 11.29 -14.79
N VAL A 537 15.99 11.42 -13.94
CA VAL A 537 15.42 10.31 -13.16
C VAL A 537 14.01 10.04 -13.61
N CYS A 538 13.74 8.84 -14.10
CA CYS A 538 12.43 8.47 -14.64
C CYS A 538 12.11 6.98 -14.45
N PRO A 539 10.82 6.59 -14.50
CA PRO A 539 10.41 5.19 -14.55
C PRO A 539 11.04 4.42 -15.73
N GLU A 540 11.19 3.10 -15.58
CA GLU A 540 11.85 2.25 -16.60
C GLU A 540 11.24 2.38 -17.99
N GLN A 541 9.91 2.55 -18.09
CA GLN A 541 9.21 2.69 -19.38
C GLN A 541 9.63 3.93 -20.17
N LEU A 542 10.20 4.94 -19.50
CA LEU A 542 10.69 6.20 -20.08
C LEU A 542 12.22 6.24 -20.23
N ARG A 543 12.95 5.27 -19.69
CA ARG A 543 14.42 5.28 -19.65
C ARG A 543 15.04 5.43 -21.04
N LEU A 544 14.57 4.62 -21.99
CA LEU A 544 15.06 4.65 -23.38
C LEU A 544 14.65 5.92 -24.13
N PHE A 545 13.49 6.51 -23.79
CA PHE A 545 13.03 7.77 -24.36
C PHE A 545 13.93 8.94 -23.94
N PHE A 546 14.23 9.08 -22.65
CA PHE A 546 15.07 10.19 -22.17
C PHE A 546 16.53 10.06 -22.63
N LYS A 547 17.01 8.83 -22.89
CA LYS A 547 18.39 8.56 -23.31
C LYS A 547 18.74 9.19 -24.66
N THR A 548 17.76 9.42 -25.55
CA THR A 548 17.99 9.95 -26.89
C THR A 548 17.71 11.45 -27.02
N ILE A 549 17.38 12.12 -25.92
CA ILE A 549 17.19 13.56 -25.89
C ILE A 549 18.55 14.24 -25.91
N SER A 550 18.74 15.15 -26.87
CA SER A 550 19.98 15.91 -27.00
C SER A 550 20.28 16.68 -25.71
N GLY A 551 21.48 16.51 -25.16
CA GLY A 551 21.94 17.19 -23.95
C GLY A 551 21.67 16.46 -22.64
N VAL A 552 20.99 15.30 -22.65
CA VAL A 552 20.88 14.44 -21.46
C VAL A 552 22.14 13.57 -21.37
N ASP A 553 22.94 13.76 -20.32
CA ASP A 553 24.19 13.01 -20.14
C ASP A 553 23.96 11.64 -19.51
N GLU A 554 22.93 11.50 -18.69
CA GLU A 554 22.67 10.28 -17.94
C GLU A 554 21.19 10.13 -17.59
N VAL A 555 20.70 8.88 -17.64
CA VAL A 555 19.33 8.52 -17.22
C VAL A 555 19.41 7.44 -16.14
N ARG A 556 18.66 7.64 -15.06
CA ARG A 556 18.64 6.78 -13.87
C ARG A 556 17.22 6.43 -13.47
N LEU A 557 17.08 5.32 -12.74
CA LEU A 557 15.82 4.90 -12.14
C LEU A 557 15.66 5.50 -10.73
N PRO A 558 14.43 5.69 -10.25
CA PRO A 558 14.18 6.07 -8.87
C PRO A 558 14.93 5.16 -7.88
N GLY A 559 15.60 5.75 -6.89
CA GLY A 559 16.38 5.03 -5.88
C GLY A 559 17.77 4.55 -6.31
N SER A 560 18.19 4.75 -7.56
CA SER A 560 19.49 4.26 -8.09
C SER A 560 20.61 5.31 -8.09
N ILE A 561 20.45 6.41 -7.36
CA ILE A 561 21.28 7.61 -7.48
C ILE A 561 22.06 7.85 -6.18
N PRO A 562 23.40 7.84 -6.24
CA PRO A 562 24.22 8.29 -5.11
C PRO A 562 23.93 9.76 -4.78
N GLY A 563 23.72 10.07 -3.51
CA GLY A 563 23.39 11.42 -3.09
C GLY A 563 24.47 12.47 -3.38
N ASP A 564 25.70 12.07 -3.70
CA ASP A 564 26.83 12.93 -4.03
C ASP A 564 27.05 13.12 -5.55
N SER A 565 26.17 12.58 -6.40
CA SER A 565 26.36 12.61 -7.85
C SER A 565 25.85 13.88 -8.56
N PHE A 566 25.22 14.81 -7.84
CA PHE A 566 24.66 16.05 -8.37
C PHE A 566 24.67 17.18 -7.33
N ASP A 567 24.63 18.43 -7.80
CA ASP A 567 24.75 19.63 -6.96
C ASP A 567 23.39 20.28 -6.65
N VAL A 568 22.47 20.24 -7.61
CA VAL A 568 21.13 20.84 -7.53
C VAL A 568 20.09 19.93 -8.22
N TYR A 569 18.80 20.08 -7.89
CA TYR A 569 17.75 19.31 -8.55
C TYR A 569 16.55 20.15 -9.00
N SER A 570 15.75 19.66 -9.95
CA SER A 570 14.46 20.28 -10.32
C SER A 570 13.43 19.21 -10.70
N PRO A 571 12.17 19.34 -10.23
CA PRO A 571 11.05 18.62 -10.85
C PRO A 571 10.89 19.05 -12.31
N ILE A 572 10.61 18.11 -13.21
CA ILE A 572 10.50 18.40 -14.65
C ILE A 572 9.38 19.41 -14.97
N MET A 573 8.30 19.41 -14.18
CA MET A 573 7.16 20.30 -14.39
C MET A 573 7.34 21.70 -13.82
N SER A 574 8.39 21.94 -13.03
CA SER A 574 8.78 23.28 -12.59
C SER A 574 9.63 24.03 -13.62
N LEU A 575 10.21 23.32 -14.61
CA LEU A 575 11.10 23.90 -15.61
C LEU A 575 10.49 25.07 -16.39
N PRO A 576 9.25 25.02 -16.90
CA PRO A 576 8.71 26.15 -17.66
C PRO A 576 8.53 27.41 -16.81
N GLY A 577 8.18 27.28 -15.52
CA GLY A 577 8.13 28.41 -14.60
C GLY A 577 9.52 29.02 -14.38
N ILE A 578 10.53 28.18 -14.12
CA ILE A 578 11.93 28.61 -13.93
C ILE A 578 12.50 29.28 -15.19
N MET A 579 12.09 28.81 -16.37
CA MET A 579 12.54 29.32 -17.66
C MET A 579 11.69 30.48 -18.21
N ASN A 580 10.68 30.95 -17.46
CA ASN A 580 9.76 32.00 -17.89
C ASN A 580 9.08 31.69 -19.24
N ILE A 581 8.56 30.47 -19.37
CA ILE A 581 7.86 30.03 -20.58
C ILE A 581 6.47 30.67 -20.63
N SER A 582 6.17 31.22 -21.80
CA SER A 582 4.92 31.84 -22.23
C SER A 582 4.51 31.22 -23.58
N LEU A 583 3.34 31.58 -24.12
CA LEU A 583 2.94 31.11 -25.45
C LEU A 583 3.86 31.65 -26.56
N ASP A 584 4.45 32.83 -26.38
CA ASP A 584 5.27 33.49 -27.41
C ASP A 584 6.67 32.87 -27.54
N ASN A 585 7.18 32.22 -26.49
CA ASN A 585 8.52 31.63 -26.45
C ASN A 585 8.50 30.11 -26.17
N LEU A 586 7.34 29.47 -26.37
CA LEU A 586 7.16 28.04 -26.14
C LEU A 586 8.03 27.24 -27.14
N PRO A 587 8.98 26.40 -26.68
CA PRO A 587 9.80 25.60 -27.59
C PRO A 587 8.94 24.56 -28.28
N SER A 588 8.80 24.68 -29.60
CA SER A 588 7.93 23.84 -30.43
C SER A 588 8.69 22.96 -31.43
N GLU A 589 10.02 22.92 -31.35
CA GLU A 589 10.86 22.10 -32.23
C GLU A 589 10.59 20.59 -32.01
N ILE A 590 10.31 19.90 -33.11
CA ILE A 590 10.05 18.45 -33.15
C ILE A 590 10.76 17.83 -34.37
N PRO A 591 11.23 16.57 -34.28
CA PRO A 591 11.27 15.76 -33.06
C PRO A 591 12.38 16.22 -32.09
N TYR A 592 12.15 16.12 -30.78
CA TYR A 592 13.17 16.41 -29.75
C TYR A 592 13.82 15.16 -29.15
N TRP A 593 13.50 13.99 -29.68
CA TRP A 593 14.07 12.69 -29.31
C TRP A 593 14.02 11.75 -30.52
N SER A 594 14.75 10.64 -30.46
CA SER A 594 14.80 9.63 -31.54
C SER A 594 14.65 8.22 -31.01
N ILE A 595 14.33 7.27 -31.89
CA ILE A 595 14.23 5.86 -31.52
C ILE A 595 15.65 5.29 -31.32
N PRO A 596 15.99 4.75 -30.14
CA PRO A 596 17.28 4.11 -29.91
C PRO A 596 17.49 2.91 -30.83
N ALA A 597 18.72 2.70 -31.29
CA ALA A 597 19.05 1.59 -32.20
C ALA A 597 18.84 0.20 -31.58
N GLU A 598 18.88 0.11 -30.24
CA GLU A 598 18.59 -1.14 -29.51
C GLU A 598 17.10 -1.51 -29.45
N VAL A 599 16.20 -0.61 -29.84
CA VAL A 599 14.75 -0.86 -29.84
C VAL A 599 14.37 -1.58 -31.13
N VAL A 600 13.86 -2.79 -30.99
CA VAL A 600 13.41 -3.62 -32.11
C VAL A 600 11.92 -3.91 -31.95
N VAL A 601 11.16 -3.64 -33.01
CA VAL A 601 9.72 -3.92 -33.10
C VAL A 601 9.42 -4.69 -34.38
N PRO A 602 8.29 -5.41 -34.47
CA PRO A 602 7.90 -6.07 -35.72
C PRO A 602 7.84 -5.09 -36.89
N ASP A 603 8.43 -5.49 -38.03
CA ASP A 603 8.24 -4.78 -39.30
C ASP A 603 6.84 -5.12 -39.83
N LEU A 604 5.99 -4.11 -39.93
CA LEU A 604 4.63 -4.24 -40.45
C LEU A 604 4.61 -4.40 -41.98
N GLY A 605 5.77 -4.35 -42.64
CA GLY A 605 5.95 -4.54 -44.07
C GLY A 605 5.62 -3.30 -44.89
N ARG A 606 5.56 -3.44 -46.22
CA ARG A 606 5.06 -2.38 -47.12
C ARG A 606 3.56 -2.54 -47.32
N SER A 607 2.83 -1.42 -47.26
CA SER A 607 1.41 -1.36 -47.57
C SER A 607 1.15 -0.29 -48.63
N ASN A 608 0.11 -0.51 -49.45
CA ASN A 608 -0.43 0.51 -50.34
C ASN A 608 -1.58 1.30 -49.70
N LYS A 609 -1.89 1.02 -48.42
CA LYS A 609 -2.92 1.68 -47.63
C LYS A 609 -2.25 2.53 -46.55
N TYR A 610 -2.92 3.61 -46.17
CA TYR A 610 -2.47 4.44 -45.05
C TYR A 610 -2.69 3.71 -43.72
N ARG A 611 -1.67 3.73 -42.87
CA ARG A 611 -1.67 3.08 -41.56
C ARG A 611 -2.05 4.05 -40.45
N ILE A 612 -3.12 3.72 -39.74
CA ILE A 612 -3.73 4.55 -38.70
C ILE A 612 -3.64 3.85 -37.35
N GLY A 613 -2.94 4.45 -36.39
CA GLY A 613 -2.92 3.98 -35.01
C GLY A 613 -4.07 4.57 -34.19
N LEU A 614 -4.79 3.75 -33.43
CA LEU A 614 -5.93 4.17 -32.60
C LEU A 614 -5.70 3.97 -31.10
N VAL A 615 -6.14 4.94 -30.29
CA VAL A 615 -6.21 4.86 -28.82
C VAL A 615 -7.50 5.53 -28.33
N TRP A 616 -8.33 4.83 -27.58
CA TRP A 616 -9.69 5.29 -27.21
C TRP A 616 -9.88 5.57 -25.72
N ALA A 617 -8.99 5.07 -24.87
CA ALA A 617 -9.07 5.23 -23.42
C ALA A 617 -7.71 5.51 -22.79
N GLY A 618 -7.70 6.25 -21.68
CA GLY A 618 -6.52 6.37 -20.83
C GLY A 618 -6.48 5.30 -19.74
N SER A 619 -5.56 5.46 -18.78
CA SER A 619 -5.46 4.57 -17.62
C SER A 619 -6.75 4.57 -16.78
N PRO A 620 -7.30 3.39 -16.42
CA PRO A 620 -8.47 3.26 -15.54
C PRO A 620 -8.27 3.86 -14.15
N ASP A 621 -7.03 3.96 -13.66
CA ASP A 621 -6.70 4.48 -12.33
C ASP A 621 -6.88 6.00 -12.23
N GLN A 622 -7.03 6.70 -13.37
CA GLN A 622 -7.24 8.14 -13.39
C GLN A 622 -8.73 8.47 -13.23
N LYS A 623 -9.06 9.26 -12.21
CA LYS A 623 -10.45 9.68 -11.92
C LYS A 623 -11.18 10.35 -13.08
N ILE A 624 -10.48 11.04 -13.99
CA ILE A 624 -11.09 11.72 -15.15
C ILE A 624 -11.34 10.78 -16.34
N ASN A 625 -10.92 9.51 -16.25
CA ASN A 625 -10.90 8.61 -17.40
C ASN A 625 -12.30 8.35 -17.97
N HIS A 626 -13.34 8.37 -17.14
CA HIS A 626 -14.74 8.19 -17.57
C HIS A 626 -15.24 9.34 -18.45
N HIS A 627 -14.67 10.55 -18.35
CA HIS A 627 -15.05 11.67 -19.21
C HIS A 627 -14.34 11.66 -20.56
N ARG A 628 -13.09 11.17 -20.60
CA ARG A 628 -12.24 11.26 -21.80
C ARG A 628 -12.21 9.98 -22.63
N SER A 629 -12.69 8.86 -22.11
CA SER A 629 -12.68 7.58 -22.83
C SER A 629 -13.87 7.48 -23.79
N ILE A 630 -13.61 6.87 -24.93
CA ILE A 630 -14.60 6.60 -25.97
C ILE A 630 -14.97 5.11 -25.88
N ASP A 631 -16.25 4.81 -25.99
CA ASP A 631 -16.71 3.42 -26.14
C ASP A 631 -16.02 2.74 -27.33
N LEU A 632 -15.52 1.52 -27.11
CA LEU A 632 -14.74 0.78 -28.09
C LEU A 632 -15.50 0.60 -29.40
N THR A 633 -16.77 0.20 -29.34
CA THR A 633 -17.59 -0.03 -30.55
C THR A 633 -17.71 1.25 -31.38
N THR A 634 -17.94 2.37 -30.70
CA THR A 634 -18.01 3.68 -31.33
C THR A 634 -16.69 4.04 -32.02
N MET A 635 -15.54 3.81 -31.36
CA MET A 635 -14.22 4.04 -31.95
C MET A 635 -13.94 3.13 -33.16
N LEU A 636 -14.25 1.84 -33.05
CA LEU A 636 -13.98 0.85 -34.09
C LEU A 636 -14.81 1.07 -35.36
N SER A 637 -15.88 1.88 -35.32
CA SER A 637 -16.58 2.29 -36.53
C SER A 637 -15.65 2.93 -37.58
N LEU A 638 -14.56 3.60 -37.16
CA LEU A 638 -13.57 4.16 -38.08
C LEU A 638 -12.88 3.10 -38.95
N THR A 639 -12.81 1.85 -38.48
CA THR A 639 -12.14 0.75 -39.18
C THR A 639 -12.86 0.31 -40.47
N GLU A 640 -14.10 0.75 -40.66
CA GLU A 640 -14.92 0.47 -41.84
C GLU A 640 -14.53 1.33 -43.06
N ILE A 641 -13.69 2.35 -42.89
CA ILE A 641 -13.26 3.23 -43.98
C ILE A 641 -12.33 2.45 -44.92
N ALA A 642 -12.75 2.31 -46.17
CA ALA A 642 -11.98 1.60 -47.19
C ALA A 642 -10.66 2.32 -47.51
N GLY A 643 -9.62 1.54 -47.82
CA GLY A 643 -8.29 2.07 -48.19
C GLY A 643 -7.36 2.38 -47.01
N LEU A 644 -7.79 2.13 -45.78
CA LEU A 644 -7.00 2.31 -44.56
C LEU A 644 -6.67 0.97 -43.88
N GLU A 645 -5.60 0.96 -43.10
CA GLU A 645 -5.21 -0.14 -42.20
C GLU A 645 -5.11 0.38 -40.77
N PHE A 646 -5.75 -0.31 -39.83
CA PHE A 646 -5.84 0.15 -38.46
C PHE A 646 -5.02 -0.71 -37.50
N TYR A 647 -4.39 -0.06 -36.54
CA TYR A 647 -3.58 -0.68 -35.49
C TYR A 647 -3.99 -0.13 -34.12
N SER A 648 -4.25 -1.01 -33.16
CA SER A 648 -4.55 -0.61 -31.79
C SER A 648 -3.27 -0.35 -31.01
N PHE A 649 -3.15 0.85 -30.47
CA PHE A 649 -2.11 1.25 -29.52
C PHE A 649 -2.67 1.36 -28.08
N GLN A 650 -3.87 0.83 -27.84
CA GLN A 650 -4.52 0.87 -26.54
C GLN A 650 -3.80 -0.04 -25.54
N MET A 651 -3.53 0.49 -24.35
CA MET A 651 -2.96 -0.26 -23.23
C MET A 651 -3.43 0.32 -21.88
N PRO A 652 -3.84 -0.52 -20.91
CA PRO A 652 -4.10 -1.96 -21.06
C PRO A 652 -5.41 -2.22 -21.82
N LEU A 653 -5.57 -3.43 -22.35
CA LEU A 653 -6.82 -3.97 -22.88
C LEU A 653 -7.42 -5.00 -21.92
N THR A 654 -8.72 -4.89 -21.65
CA THR A 654 -9.47 -5.92 -20.94
C THR A 654 -9.65 -7.18 -21.81
N THR A 655 -9.93 -8.33 -21.19
CA THR A 655 -10.24 -9.58 -21.92
C THR A 655 -11.38 -9.39 -22.92
N LEU A 656 -12.44 -8.67 -22.51
CA LEU A 656 -13.58 -8.39 -23.36
C LEU A 656 -13.20 -7.52 -24.57
N GLU A 657 -12.39 -6.47 -24.36
CA GLU A 657 -11.94 -5.64 -25.48
C GLU A 657 -11.08 -6.44 -26.48
N LYS A 658 -10.23 -7.37 -26.01
CA LYS A 658 -9.44 -8.25 -26.89
C LYS A 658 -10.33 -9.12 -27.77
N GLU A 659 -11.34 -9.77 -27.17
CA GLU A 659 -12.33 -10.56 -27.90
C GLU A 659 -13.13 -9.70 -28.90
N GLN A 660 -13.47 -8.47 -28.53
CA GLN A 660 -14.15 -7.54 -29.43
C GLN A 660 -13.27 -7.16 -30.63
N LEU A 661 -11.98 -6.89 -30.42
CA LEU A 661 -11.05 -6.52 -31.49
C LEU A 661 -10.92 -7.60 -32.58
N GLU A 662 -11.06 -8.89 -32.24
CA GLU A 662 -11.03 -9.98 -33.22
C GLU A 662 -12.13 -9.89 -34.30
N ASN A 663 -13.21 -9.14 -34.01
CA ASN A 663 -14.34 -8.96 -34.93
C ASN A 663 -14.18 -7.76 -35.88
N TYR A 664 -13.11 -6.98 -35.78
CA TYR A 664 -12.88 -5.77 -36.57
C TYR A 664 -11.56 -5.83 -37.34
N PRO A 665 -11.45 -5.13 -38.49
CA PRO A 665 -10.23 -5.10 -39.29
C PRO A 665 -9.16 -4.17 -38.66
N ILE A 666 -8.70 -4.52 -37.46
CA ILE A 666 -7.69 -3.81 -36.69
C ILE A 666 -6.67 -4.79 -36.11
N THR A 667 -5.39 -4.44 -36.20
CA THR A 667 -4.29 -5.25 -35.65
C THR A 667 -3.98 -4.79 -34.22
N CYS A 668 -4.00 -5.69 -33.24
CA CYS A 668 -3.63 -5.37 -31.86
C CYS A 668 -2.11 -5.38 -31.68
N LEU A 669 -1.54 -4.31 -31.08
CA LEU A 669 -0.10 -4.18 -30.81
C LEU A 669 0.25 -4.17 -29.31
N GLU A 670 -0.68 -4.53 -28.43
CA GLU A 670 -0.50 -4.36 -26.97
C GLU A 670 0.77 -5.06 -26.44
N GLN A 671 1.11 -6.23 -26.97
CA GLN A 671 2.26 -7.02 -26.51
C GLN A 671 3.61 -6.35 -26.83
N GLU A 672 3.62 -5.52 -27.86
CA GLU A 672 4.78 -4.80 -28.36
C GLU A 672 4.99 -3.45 -27.67
N LEU A 673 4.00 -2.95 -26.90
CA LEU A 673 4.06 -1.66 -26.18
C LEU A 673 4.84 -1.74 -24.85
N VAL A 674 6.05 -2.32 -24.89
CA VAL A 674 6.87 -2.61 -23.69
C VAL A 674 7.42 -1.33 -23.03
N SER A 675 7.72 -0.30 -23.81
CA SER A 675 8.23 1.00 -23.35
C SER A 675 7.82 2.09 -24.33
N TYR A 676 7.92 3.37 -23.95
CA TYR A 676 7.58 4.45 -24.88
C TYR A 676 8.51 4.56 -26.09
N ALA A 677 9.74 4.04 -26.01
CA ALA A 677 10.61 3.94 -27.18
C ALA A 677 10.12 2.86 -28.18
N HIS A 678 9.62 1.73 -27.69
CA HIS A 678 8.98 0.69 -28.53
C HIS A 678 7.67 1.22 -29.14
N THR A 679 6.84 1.92 -28.34
CA THR A 679 5.66 2.63 -28.84
C THR A 679 6.03 3.61 -29.95
N GLY A 680 7.08 4.41 -29.77
CA GLY A 680 7.59 5.33 -30.78
C GLY A 680 8.06 4.64 -32.06
N ALA A 681 8.75 3.49 -31.94
CA ALA A 681 9.22 2.72 -33.08
C ALA A 681 8.05 2.16 -33.93
N LEU A 682 6.97 1.73 -33.30
CA LEU A 682 5.74 1.33 -33.99
C LEU A 682 5.02 2.54 -34.62
N ILE A 683 4.95 3.67 -33.89
CA ILE A 683 4.39 4.93 -34.40
C ILE A 683 5.15 5.41 -35.66
N GLN A 684 6.47 5.18 -35.75
CA GLN A 684 7.23 5.54 -36.95
C GLN A 684 6.75 4.84 -38.22
N GLN A 685 6.17 3.65 -38.08
CA GLN A 685 5.59 2.87 -39.18
C GLN A 685 4.14 3.28 -39.52
N MET A 686 3.56 4.20 -38.76
CA MET A 686 2.21 4.75 -38.99
C MET A 686 2.28 6.06 -39.79
N ASP A 687 1.20 6.33 -40.52
CA ASP A 687 1.00 7.60 -41.24
C ASP A 687 0.27 8.62 -40.37
N LEU A 688 -0.59 8.16 -39.45
CA LEU A 688 -1.37 8.99 -38.54
C LEU A 688 -1.67 8.25 -37.23
N ILE A 689 -1.58 8.96 -36.10
CA ILE A 689 -2.11 8.48 -34.81
C ILE A 689 -3.36 9.27 -34.44
N ILE A 690 -4.43 8.57 -34.08
CA ILE A 690 -5.67 9.13 -33.54
C ILE A 690 -5.84 8.64 -32.11
N SER A 691 -5.84 9.57 -31.15
CA SER A 691 -5.84 9.22 -29.73
C SER A 691 -6.73 10.16 -28.94
N VAL A 692 -7.39 9.67 -27.89
CA VAL A 692 -7.79 10.55 -26.77
C VAL A 692 -6.54 11.11 -26.08
N CYS A 693 -6.66 12.08 -25.17
CA CYS A 693 -5.49 12.65 -24.48
C CYS A 693 -4.77 11.60 -23.58
N THR A 694 -3.75 10.92 -24.14
CA THR A 694 -2.94 9.86 -23.49
C THR A 694 -1.44 10.07 -23.72
N SER A 695 -0.60 9.33 -23.02
CA SER A 695 0.85 9.32 -23.26
C SER A 695 1.21 8.98 -24.71
N VAL A 696 0.43 8.13 -25.40
CA VAL A 696 0.68 7.77 -26.81
C VAL A 696 0.53 8.99 -27.72
N ALA A 697 -0.45 9.85 -27.45
CA ALA A 697 -0.60 11.12 -28.16
C ALA A 697 0.66 11.98 -28.02
N HIS A 698 1.23 12.06 -26.81
CA HIS A 698 2.46 12.80 -26.55
C HIS A 698 3.70 12.16 -27.21
N VAL A 699 3.82 10.83 -27.22
CA VAL A 699 4.90 10.12 -27.95
C VAL A 699 4.81 10.42 -29.44
N SER A 700 3.63 10.30 -30.04
CA SER A 700 3.44 10.55 -31.48
C SER A 700 3.74 12.00 -31.85
N ALA A 701 3.15 12.94 -31.11
CA ALA A 701 3.33 14.36 -31.37
C ALA A 701 4.78 14.83 -31.15
N SER A 702 5.48 14.27 -30.16
CA SER A 702 6.90 14.59 -29.91
C SER A 702 7.87 14.04 -30.95
N LEU A 703 7.46 13.01 -31.70
CA LEU A 703 8.21 12.48 -32.85
C LEU A 703 7.94 13.25 -34.16
N GLY A 704 7.05 14.25 -34.13
CA GLY A 704 6.64 14.97 -35.33
C GLY A 704 5.75 14.15 -36.27
N LYS A 705 5.12 13.08 -35.76
CA LYS A 705 4.14 12.32 -36.55
C LYS A 705 2.80 13.05 -36.60
N PRO A 706 2.10 13.04 -37.77
CA PRO A 706 0.71 13.48 -37.83
C PRO A 706 -0.10 12.84 -36.72
N THR A 707 -0.75 13.66 -35.90
CA THR A 707 -1.43 13.20 -34.69
C THR A 707 -2.73 13.96 -34.52
N TRP A 708 -3.85 13.24 -34.42
CA TRP A 708 -5.16 13.79 -34.14
C TRP A 708 -5.57 13.44 -32.72
N ILE A 709 -5.96 14.45 -31.94
CA ILE A 709 -6.30 14.28 -30.53
C ILE A 709 -7.78 14.56 -30.32
N LEU A 710 -8.47 13.57 -29.76
CA LEU A 710 -9.89 13.61 -29.42
C LEU A 710 -10.03 14.12 -27.98
N LEU A 711 -10.63 15.29 -27.82
CA LEU A 711 -10.74 16.00 -26.55
C LEU A 711 -12.18 16.01 -26.05
N SER A 712 -12.38 15.62 -24.79
CA SER A 712 -13.67 15.77 -24.11
C SER A 712 -13.93 17.24 -23.74
N THR A 713 -15.12 17.53 -23.22
CA THR A 713 -15.42 18.86 -22.67
C THR A 713 -14.51 19.22 -21.48
N TYR A 714 -13.96 18.23 -20.78
CA TYR A 714 -13.00 18.40 -19.68
C TYR A 714 -11.53 18.26 -20.14
N ALA A 715 -11.21 18.71 -21.35
CA ALA A 715 -9.87 18.61 -21.92
C ALA A 715 -8.78 19.14 -20.99
N ASP A 716 -7.58 18.54 -20.97
CA ASP A 716 -6.47 19.05 -20.16
C ASP A 716 -6.07 20.49 -20.56
N TRP A 717 -5.62 21.29 -19.59
CA TRP A 717 -5.31 22.70 -19.77
C TRP A 717 -4.27 22.96 -20.87
N ARG A 718 -3.40 21.98 -21.18
CA ARG A 718 -2.36 22.09 -22.21
C ARG A 718 -2.90 22.30 -23.61
N TRP A 719 -4.12 21.86 -23.86
CA TRP A 719 -4.75 21.97 -25.17
C TRP A 719 -5.41 23.32 -25.38
N LEU A 720 -5.46 24.19 -24.36
CA LEU A 720 -6.14 25.49 -24.37
C LEU A 720 -7.61 25.41 -24.80
N GLU A 721 -8.27 26.55 -24.91
CA GLU A 721 -9.67 26.68 -25.33
C GLU A 721 -9.78 27.14 -26.80
N ASP A 722 -10.93 26.81 -27.42
CA ASP A 722 -11.39 27.33 -28.72
C ASP A 722 -10.39 27.28 -29.88
N ARG A 723 -9.62 26.18 -29.96
CA ARG A 723 -8.66 25.96 -31.05
C ARG A 723 -8.55 24.51 -31.47
N ASP A 724 -8.24 24.30 -32.75
CA ASP A 724 -8.14 22.97 -33.37
C ASP A 724 -6.67 22.56 -33.66
N ASP A 725 -5.70 23.34 -33.17
CA ASP A 725 -4.26 23.12 -33.28
C ASP A 725 -3.59 23.13 -31.88
N SER A 726 -2.31 22.77 -31.80
CA SER A 726 -1.54 22.77 -30.55
C SER A 726 -0.29 23.64 -30.62
N PRO A 727 -0.13 24.67 -29.76
CA PRO A 727 1.13 25.40 -29.60
C PRO A 727 2.27 24.50 -29.11
N TRP A 728 1.95 23.48 -28.33
CA TRP A 728 2.92 22.53 -27.80
C TRP A 728 3.43 21.56 -28.87
N TYR A 729 2.62 21.24 -29.87
CA TYR A 729 2.98 20.25 -30.88
C TYR A 729 2.54 20.71 -32.26
N PRO A 730 3.45 21.34 -33.02
CA PRO A 730 3.20 21.64 -34.42
C PRO A 730 2.78 20.37 -35.18
N GLY A 731 1.73 20.46 -36.01
CA GLY A 731 1.21 19.32 -36.77
C GLY A 731 0.19 18.45 -36.02
N VAL A 732 -0.10 18.73 -34.74
CA VAL A 732 -1.27 18.15 -34.06
C VAL A 732 -2.55 18.85 -34.50
N ARG A 733 -3.59 18.06 -34.76
CA ARG A 733 -4.96 18.53 -34.96
C ARG A 733 -5.85 18.07 -33.80
N LEU A 734 -6.66 18.97 -33.26
CA LEU A 734 -7.56 18.70 -32.15
C LEU A 734 -9.00 18.56 -32.66
N PHE A 735 -9.73 17.59 -32.11
CA PHE A 735 -11.16 17.41 -32.33
C PHE A 735 -11.85 17.47 -30.98
N ARG A 736 -12.75 18.45 -30.79
CA ARG A 736 -13.34 18.76 -29.50
C ARG A 736 -14.79 18.35 -29.41
N GLN A 737 -15.12 17.67 -28.34
CA GLN A 737 -16.49 17.42 -27.92
C GLN A 737 -17.17 18.74 -27.52
N ARG A 738 -18.33 19.04 -28.12
CA ARG A 738 -19.13 20.23 -27.79
C ARG A 738 -20.18 19.98 -26.71
N LYS A 739 -20.56 18.73 -26.53
CA LYS A 739 -21.53 18.30 -25.51
C LYS A 739 -20.97 17.08 -24.78
N THR A 740 -20.90 17.15 -23.46
CA THR A 740 -20.37 16.08 -22.60
C THR A 740 -20.98 14.72 -22.98
N LYS A 741 -20.12 13.71 -23.17
CA LYS A 741 -20.44 12.33 -23.60
C LYS A 741 -20.94 12.14 -25.05
N ASP A 742 -21.08 13.19 -25.85
CA ASP A 742 -21.36 13.06 -27.29
C ASP A 742 -20.08 12.83 -28.10
N TRP A 743 -19.58 11.59 -28.08
CA TRP A 743 -18.40 11.20 -28.87
C TRP A 743 -18.73 10.91 -30.34
N SER A 744 -19.98 10.57 -30.65
CA SER A 744 -20.42 10.28 -32.02
C SER A 744 -20.26 11.50 -32.93
N ALA A 745 -20.60 12.70 -32.43
CA ALA A 745 -20.39 13.94 -33.19
C ALA A 745 -18.91 14.19 -33.51
N VAL A 746 -18.01 13.90 -32.56
CA VAL A 746 -16.55 14.03 -32.74
C VAL A 746 -16.06 13.02 -33.79
N LEU A 747 -16.47 11.75 -33.67
CA LEU A 747 -16.05 10.69 -34.59
C LEU A 747 -16.58 10.87 -36.01
N ASN A 748 -17.75 11.48 -36.19
CA ASN A 748 -18.22 11.86 -37.53
C ASN A 748 -17.30 12.91 -38.19
N GLN A 749 -16.80 13.88 -37.42
CA GLN A 749 -15.82 14.86 -37.93
C GLN A 749 -14.48 14.19 -38.26
N VAL A 750 -14.05 13.24 -37.42
CA VAL A 750 -12.83 12.45 -37.62
C VAL A 750 -12.96 11.58 -38.87
N ARG A 751 -14.08 10.90 -39.08
CA ARG A 751 -14.36 10.10 -40.29
C ARG A 751 -14.27 10.95 -41.55
N ALA A 752 -14.98 12.08 -41.58
CA ALA A 752 -14.95 12.99 -42.74
C ALA A 752 -13.56 13.62 -42.98
N ALA A 753 -12.73 13.72 -41.92
CA ALA A 753 -11.34 14.12 -42.06
C ALA A 753 -10.47 12.98 -42.59
N LEU A 754 -10.65 11.75 -42.10
CA LEU A 754 -9.92 10.55 -42.53
C LEU A 754 -10.20 10.22 -44.00
N GLU A 755 -11.45 10.30 -44.45
CA GLU A 755 -11.82 10.05 -45.84
C GLU A 755 -11.13 11.02 -46.80
N ARG A 756 -10.93 12.28 -46.39
CA ARG A 756 -10.13 13.25 -47.15
C ARG A 756 -8.64 12.94 -47.09
N TYR A 757 -8.13 12.62 -45.90
CA TYR A 757 -6.73 12.26 -45.70
C TYR A 757 -6.32 11.03 -46.53
N ALA A 758 -7.23 10.07 -46.72
CA ALA A 758 -6.99 8.88 -47.54
C ALA A 758 -7.04 9.15 -49.06
N ALA A 759 -7.64 10.27 -49.48
CA ALA A 759 -7.82 10.65 -50.87
C ALA A 759 -6.73 11.60 -51.39
N GLU A 760 -5.99 12.23 -50.48
CA GLU A 760 -4.78 13.03 -50.72
C GLU A 760 -3.54 12.13 -50.82
#